data_AF-A0A1E3YNJ8-F1
#
_entry.id   AF-A0A1E3YNJ8-F1
#
_cell.length_a   1.000
_cell.length_b   1.000
_cell.length_c   1.000
_cell.angle_alpha   90.00
_cell.angle_beta   90.00
_cell.angle_gamma   90.00
#
_symmetry.space_group_name_H-M   'P 1'
#
loop_
_entity.id
_entity.type
_entity.pdbx_description
1 polymer ?
#
loop_
_entity_poly.entity_id
_entity_poly.type
_entity_poly.pdbx_seq_one_letter_code
_entity_poly.pdbx_strand_id
1 'polypeptide(L)'
;MMKTFCRMAVVAGVVALGAGVGGGQQAGPAAGGDWPTYGGEPGSTRYSSLTEITPANVATLDRAWTYHTFVPPAPAAAGAPAAAPEAAGRGGRAGGSGARMRGSEATPIVVDGVMYMPTPYNRVIALEAHTGKELWVYTSPGAVTNRGVEYWPGDGTAPPMILFVSNGFLVGLDARTGVPVPTFGNDGQVDFRAGITNDFTTGNISLSSPPKVYKNLVIAGARVQESPSLGYAGDTRAWDLRTGKLVWQFHHVPRPGEFGHETWEGDSWQNRSGVNTWGFISVDPDLGLVYLPTGSPSYDFYGGDRPGANLFANSVVAIEAETGKYRWHFQAVRHDTWDFDFAAAPVLIDVVRNGERIPALAETSKQGFVYILDRRTGEPVFGMDEFTVPQSDLPGEDNRWLTQPVPVKPKAIARQSFEPGELANYTPEHAKACGDLMAVEGGLHNDGPFTRYKMGQTSIQFPGTLGASNWHGMSYSPSAGLLFMNVLHLADIGRMLPAPANSPLTYTRNGFGRFWWGEKFWPCQVGPWGEMVAIDVNSGDEVWRVPLGVVEELEAVGVKNTGTMNMGGSIATSTGLVFIGATNDRRFRAFDAKTGKVLWETQLEAGAYATPITYRGRDGHQYVAIFASGGGYYDRVTGDSLIAFRLP
;
A
#
# COMPACT_ATOMS: atom_id res chain seq x y z
N MET A 1 61.48 -55.63 8.81
CA MET A 1 62.40 -54.54 8.43
C MET A 1 61.65 -53.23 8.65
N MET A 2 61.65 -52.66 9.85
CA MET A 2 62.66 -51.73 10.40
C MET A 2 62.81 -50.43 9.57
N LYS A 3 62.15 -49.35 9.99
CA LYS A 3 62.80 -48.16 10.55
C LYS A 3 61.78 -47.20 11.19
N THR A 4 62.10 -46.81 12.41
CA THR A 4 61.41 -45.90 13.33
C THR A 4 62.07 -44.51 13.29
N PHE A 5 61.34 -43.46 13.69
CA PHE A 5 61.70 -42.26 14.50
C PHE A 5 60.85 -41.05 14.03
N CYS A 6 59.79 -40.67 14.76
CA CYS A 6 59.73 -39.76 15.93
C CYS A 6 59.87 -38.26 15.55
N ARG A 7 58.84 -37.45 15.84
CA ARG A 7 59.00 -36.03 16.26
C ARG A 7 57.72 -35.42 16.86
N MET A 8 57.84 -35.09 18.15
CA MET A 8 57.30 -33.96 18.92
C MET A 8 56.00 -33.28 18.45
N ALA A 9 54.96 -33.40 19.29
CA ALA A 9 53.85 -32.46 19.36
C ALA A 9 54.29 -31.22 20.17
N VAL A 10 54.22 -30.04 19.55
CA VAL A 10 54.38 -28.74 20.21
C VAL A 10 53.00 -28.28 20.67
N VAL A 11 52.84 -28.13 21.98
CA VAL A 11 51.71 -27.43 22.61
C VAL A 11 51.98 -25.94 22.48
N ALA A 12 51.17 -25.23 21.69
CA ALA A 12 51.12 -23.77 21.68
C ALA A 12 49.76 -23.35 22.25
N GLY A 13 49.78 -22.86 23.49
CA GLY A 13 48.65 -22.18 24.09
C GLY A 13 48.44 -20.83 23.40
N VAL A 14 47.19 -20.54 23.04
CA VAL A 14 46.77 -19.20 22.65
C VAL A 14 45.83 -18.68 23.72
N VAL A 15 46.27 -17.56 24.30
CA VAL A 15 45.62 -16.75 25.31
C VAL A 15 44.27 -16.24 24.80
N ALA A 16 43.23 -16.44 25.60
CA ALA A 16 41.92 -15.85 25.38
C ALA A 16 41.99 -14.33 25.58
N LEU A 17 41.80 -13.58 24.50
CA LEU A 17 41.44 -12.17 24.53
C LEU A 17 39.97 -12.07 24.12
N GLY A 18 39.11 -11.83 25.11
CA GLY A 18 37.71 -11.53 24.88
C GLY A 18 37.56 -10.21 24.13
N ALA A 19 37.02 -10.28 22.92
CA ALA A 19 36.43 -9.14 22.24
C ALA A 19 34.92 -9.39 22.23
N GLY A 20 34.20 -8.54 22.95
CA GLY A 20 32.74 -8.60 23.02
C GLY A 20 32.13 -8.51 21.63
N VAL A 21 31.30 -9.50 21.29
CA VAL A 21 30.36 -9.39 20.18
C VAL A 21 29.38 -8.29 20.56
N GLY A 22 29.59 -7.09 20.01
CA GLY A 22 28.61 -6.03 20.04
C GLY A 22 27.34 -6.53 19.36
N GLY A 23 26.27 -6.65 20.14
CA GLY A 23 24.94 -6.95 19.59
C GLY A 23 24.60 -5.90 18.55
N GLY A 24 24.27 -6.34 17.35
CA GLY A 24 23.69 -5.50 16.32
C GLY A 24 22.42 -4.87 16.89
N GLN A 25 22.46 -3.55 17.07
CA GLN A 25 21.27 -2.76 17.30
C GLN A 25 20.38 -2.95 16.07
N GLN A 26 19.22 -3.59 16.27
CA GLN A 26 18.10 -3.44 15.36
C GLN A 26 17.98 -1.98 14.95
N ALA A 27 17.72 -1.70 13.67
CA ALA A 27 17.25 -0.40 13.24
C ALA A 27 15.98 -0.04 14.04
N GLY A 28 16.19 0.66 15.15
CA GLY A 28 15.12 1.14 16.02
C GLY A 28 14.33 2.26 15.34
N PRO A 29 13.16 2.61 15.90
CA PRO A 29 12.39 3.77 15.43
C PRO A 29 13.29 5.01 15.38
N ALA A 30 13.03 5.89 14.41
CA ALA A 30 13.81 7.09 14.15
C ALA A 30 14.21 7.80 15.46
N ALA A 31 15.52 7.91 15.69
CA ALA A 31 16.06 8.56 16.87
C ALA A 31 15.48 10.00 16.97
N GLY A 32 15.01 10.40 18.15
CA GLY A 32 14.57 11.78 18.41
C GLY A 32 13.08 12.08 18.27
N GLY A 33 12.26 11.12 17.83
CA GLY A 33 10.80 11.33 17.70
C GLY A 33 10.34 11.87 16.36
N ASP A 34 11.16 11.74 15.32
CA ASP A 34 10.82 12.07 13.93
C ASP A 34 9.99 10.96 13.25
N TRP A 35 9.49 11.27 12.06
CA TRP A 35 8.81 10.34 11.15
C TRP A 35 9.38 10.49 9.72
N PRO A 36 10.61 10.01 9.44
CA PRO A 36 11.40 10.42 8.29
C PRO A 36 10.98 9.80 6.93
N THR A 37 10.22 8.72 6.94
CA THR A 37 9.71 8.04 5.73
C THR A 37 8.24 7.72 5.95
N TYR A 38 7.50 7.42 4.89
CA TYR A 38 6.07 7.11 4.97
C TYR A 38 5.74 6.09 6.07
N GLY A 39 6.51 5.00 6.16
CA GLY A 39 6.32 3.93 7.14
C GLY A 39 6.90 4.20 8.54
N GLY A 40 7.41 5.41 8.81
CA GLY A 40 8.14 5.78 10.02
C GLY A 40 9.60 5.31 10.02
N GLU A 41 9.88 4.14 9.45
CA GLU A 41 11.23 3.57 9.34
C GLU A 41 11.37 2.68 8.07
N PRO A 42 12.58 2.23 7.69
CA PRO A 42 12.83 1.48 6.45
C PRO A 42 11.98 0.22 6.24
N GLY A 43 11.67 -0.52 7.30
CA GLY A 43 10.85 -1.74 7.34
C GLY A 43 9.34 -1.52 7.45
N SER A 44 8.88 -0.26 7.44
CA SER A 44 7.47 0.13 7.38
C SER A 44 6.56 -0.38 8.52
N THR A 45 7.08 -0.55 9.73
CA THR A 45 6.32 -0.94 10.93
C THR A 45 5.26 0.05 11.36
N ARG A 46 5.41 1.33 10.99
CA ARG A 46 4.50 2.43 11.41
C ARG A 46 4.32 2.49 12.91
N TYR A 47 5.43 2.26 13.61
CA TYR A 47 5.51 2.24 15.04
C TYR A 47 6.25 3.47 15.55
N SER A 48 5.73 4.08 16.61
CA SER A 48 6.43 5.14 17.33
C SER A 48 6.79 4.71 18.74
N SER A 49 8.03 5.02 19.15
CA SER A 49 8.49 4.87 20.53
C SER A 49 8.14 6.05 21.43
N LEU A 50 7.42 7.06 20.94
CA LEU A 50 7.04 8.22 21.75
C LEU A 50 6.02 7.84 22.84
N THR A 51 6.19 8.43 24.02
CA THR A 51 5.52 7.98 25.25
C THR A 51 4.64 9.02 25.94
N GLU A 52 4.48 10.21 25.36
CA GLU A 52 3.73 11.29 26.01
C GLU A 52 2.22 11.04 25.94
N ILE A 53 1.72 10.56 24.79
CA ILE A 53 0.33 10.17 24.59
C ILE A 53 0.17 8.68 24.94
N THR A 54 -0.72 8.38 25.87
CA THR A 54 -0.92 7.07 26.49
C THR A 54 -2.41 6.73 26.58
N PRO A 55 -2.79 5.45 26.81
CA PRO A 55 -4.18 5.09 27.08
C PRO A 55 -4.83 5.86 28.25
N ALA A 56 -4.04 6.34 29.21
CA ALA A 56 -4.53 7.06 30.38
C ALA A 56 -4.88 8.54 30.11
N ASN A 57 -4.29 9.16 29.08
CA ASN A 57 -4.46 10.58 28.80
C ASN A 57 -4.94 10.90 27.37
N VAL A 58 -5.00 9.92 26.46
CA VAL A 58 -5.42 10.12 25.07
C VAL A 58 -6.80 10.76 24.93
N ALA A 59 -7.68 10.55 25.92
CA ALA A 59 -9.02 11.14 25.97
C ALA A 59 -9.01 12.68 26.03
N THR A 60 -7.87 13.32 26.37
CA THR A 60 -7.73 14.78 26.43
C THR A 60 -7.03 15.37 25.21
N LEU A 61 -6.76 14.58 24.16
CA LEU A 61 -6.19 15.12 22.92
C LEU A 61 -7.10 16.21 22.32
N ASP A 62 -6.48 17.31 21.92
CA ASP A 62 -7.16 18.42 21.27
C ASP A 62 -6.41 18.86 20.01
N ARG A 63 -7.13 19.51 19.09
CA ARG A 63 -6.59 20.02 17.83
C ARG A 63 -5.61 21.16 18.14
N ALA A 64 -4.35 20.95 17.80
CA ALA A 64 -3.29 21.92 17.99
C ALA A 64 -3.25 22.97 16.87
N TRP A 65 -3.36 22.52 15.63
CA TRP A 65 -3.35 23.37 14.45
C TRP A 65 -4.00 22.67 13.24
N THR A 66 -4.32 23.44 12.21
CA THR A 66 -4.83 22.95 10.92
C THR A 66 -4.21 23.75 9.78
N TYR A 67 -3.80 23.06 8.71
CA TYR A 67 -3.31 23.64 7.46
C TYR A 67 -4.22 23.23 6.30
N HIS A 68 -4.63 24.20 5.49
CA HIS A 68 -5.52 24.00 4.34
C HIS A 68 -4.73 23.95 3.03
N THR A 69 -4.93 22.89 2.25
CA THR A 69 -4.19 22.64 1.01
C THR A 69 -4.91 23.13 -0.25
N PHE A 70 -6.17 23.55 -0.17
CA PHE A 70 -6.91 24.01 -1.33
C PHE A 70 -6.34 25.32 -1.87
N VAL A 71 -6.01 25.32 -3.16
CA VAL A 71 -5.70 26.54 -3.90
C VAL A 71 -6.88 26.83 -4.82
N PRO A 72 -7.63 27.93 -4.61
CA PRO A 72 -8.68 28.32 -5.52
C PRO A 72 -8.12 28.48 -6.94
N PRO A 73 -8.81 27.99 -7.98
CA PRO A 73 -8.39 28.26 -9.35
C PRO A 73 -8.33 29.77 -9.57
N ALA A 74 -7.30 30.23 -10.30
CA ALA A 74 -7.23 31.61 -10.73
C ALA A 74 -8.50 31.96 -11.54
N PRO A 75 -9.07 33.18 -11.40
CA PRO A 75 -10.20 33.59 -12.22
C PRO A 75 -9.88 33.34 -13.69
N ALA A 76 -10.75 32.64 -14.40
CA ALA A 76 -10.56 32.42 -15.83
C ALA A 76 -10.42 33.79 -16.52
N ALA A 77 -9.32 33.99 -17.25
CA ALA A 77 -9.20 35.14 -18.13
C ALA A 77 -10.40 35.12 -19.09
N ALA A 78 -11.08 36.26 -19.25
CA ALA A 78 -12.24 36.36 -20.13
C ALA A 78 -11.86 35.89 -21.54
N GLY A 79 -12.47 34.79 -22.00
CA GLY A 79 -12.23 34.22 -23.32
C GLY A 79 -11.23 33.05 -23.39
N ALA A 80 -10.68 32.58 -22.28
CA ALA A 80 -9.91 31.34 -22.27
C ALA A 80 -10.87 30.13 -22.45
N PRO A 81 -10.58 29.17 -23.36
CA PRO A 81 -11.34 27.93 -23.43
C PRO A 81 -11.26 27.22 -22.07
N ALA A 82 -12.36 26.58 -21.67
CA ALA A 82 -12.38 25.78 -20.45
C ALA A 82 -11.20 24.80 -20.48
N ALA A 83 -10.31 24.89 -19.48
CA ALA A 83 -9.21 23.95 -19.36
C ALA A 83 -9.79 22.53 -19.40
N ALA A 84 -9.20 21.66 -20.23
CA ALA A 84 -9.57 20.25 -20.24
C ALA A 84 -9.48 19.72 -18.80
N PRO A 85 -10.43 18.90 -18.33
CA PRO A 85 -10.35 18.33 -17.01
C PRO A 85 -9.02 17.57 -16.89
N GLU A 86 -8.12 18.05 -16.03
CA GLU A 86 -6.92 17.29 -15.66
C GLU A 86 -7.36 15.92 -15.19
N ALA A 87 -6.67 14.88 -15.65
CA ALA A 87 -7.02 13.50 -15.39
C ALA A 87 -7.23 13.29 -13.88
N ALA A 88 -8.46 12.95 -13.51
CA ALA A 88 -8.77 12.52 -12.17
C ALA A 88 -7.85 11.36 -11.79
N GLY A 89 -7.17 11.46 -10.64
CA GLY A 89 -6.58 10.30 -9.98
C GLY A 89 -7.64 9.20 -9.77
N ARG A 90 -7.20 7.95 -9.56
CA ARG A 90 -8.07 6.79 -9.30
C ARG A 90 -9.17 7.21 -8.30
N GLY A 91 -10.43 7.24 -8.75
CA GLY A 91 -11.60 7.59 -7.93
C GLY A 91 -12.40 8.81 -8.37
N GLY A 92 -11.89 9.68 -9.25
CA GLY A 92 -12.70 10.78 -9.77
C GLY A 92 -13.62 10.33 -10.90
N ARG A 93 -14.84 9.89 -10.58
CA ARG A 93 -15.92 9.95 -11.57
C ARG A 93 -16.17 11.43 -11.88
N ALA A 94 -15.94 11.82 -13.13
CA ALA A 94 -16.36 13.10 -13.67
C ALA A 94 -17.88 13.24 -13.46
N GLY A 95 -18.28 14.13 -12.54
CA GLY A 95 -19.69 14.29 -12.19
C GLY A 95 -19.92 15.47 -11.24
N GLY A 96 -20.13 16.65 -11.81
CA GLY A 96 -20.66 17.84 -11.12
C GLY A 96 -19.74 19.06 -11.23
N SER A 97 -20.19 20.07 -11.97
CA SER A 97 -19.57 21.37 -12.23
C SER A 97 -19.58 22.32 -11.01
N GLY A 98 -19.18 21.84 -9.84
CA GLY A 98 -18.86 22.67 -8.67
C GLY A 98 -17.42 22.43 -8.25
N ALA A 99 -16.75 23.42 -7.66
CA ALA A 99 -15.38 23.28 -7.15
C ALA A 99 -15.33 22.27 -6.00
N ARG A 100 -15.32 20.97 -6.31
CA ARG A 100 -15.03 19.91 -5.35
C ARG A 100 -13.53 19.89 -5.07
N MET A 101 -13.16 19.94 -3.80
CA MET A 101 -11.77 19.75 -3.38
C MET A 101 -11.30 18.35 -3.80
N ARG A 102 -10.02 18.22 -4.13
CA ARG A 102 -9.45 16.96 -4.65
C ARG A 102 -9.10 16.04 -3.48
N GLY A 103 -9.53 14.78 -3.58
CA GLY A 103 -9.13 13.73 -2.64
C GLY A 103 -7.64 13.41 -2.74
N SER A 104 -7.06 12.96 -1.64
CA SER A 104 -5.65 12.63 -1.50
C SER A 104 -5.48 11.48 -0.51
N GLU A 105 -4.37 10.77 -0.67
CA GLU A 105 -3.95 9.66 0.17
C GLU A 105 -2.64 10.00 0.92
N ALA A 106 -2.26 11.29 0.91
CA ALA A 106 -0.94 11.74 1.35
C ALA A 106 -0.74 11.60 2.86
N THR A 107 0.28 10.83 3.23
CA THR A 107 0.85 10.82 4.58
C THR A 107 2.08 11.73 4.62
N PRO A 108 2.12 12.73 5.50
CA PRO A 108 3.30 13.59 5.65
C PRO A 108 4.47 12.82 6.27
N ILE A 109 5.68 13.35 6.11
CA ILE A 109 6.86 12.94 6.87
C ILE A 109 7.36 14.11 7.72
N VAL A 110 8.02 13.85 8.84
CA VAL A 110 8.62 14.88 9.71
C VAL A 110 10.07 14.55 9.98
N VAL A 111 10.96 15.52 9.72
CA VAL A 111 12.39 15.44 10.02
C VAL A 111 12.84 16.77 10.64
N ASP A 112 13.52 16.71 11.78
CA ASP A 112 14.08 17.86 12.48
C ASP A 112 13.05 18.99 12.72
N GLY A 113 11.81 18.61 13.01
CA GLY A 113 10.68 19.52 13.24
C GLY A 113 10.13 20.22 11.99
N VAL A 114 10.48 19.76 10.79
CA VAL A 114 9.89 20.19 9.52
C VAL A 114 9.04 19.05 8.95
N MET A 115 7.82 19.37 8.56
CA MET A 115 6.87 18.45 7.95
C MET A 115 6.82 18.64 6.44
N TYR A 116 6.88 17.55 5.68
CA TYR A 116 6.82 17.56 4.21
C TYR A 116 5.65 16.72 3.70
N MET A 117 4.91 17.24 2.70
CA MET A 117 3.75 16.55 2.15
C MET A 117 3.49 16.95 0.69
N PRO A 118 3.17 16.00 -0.22
CA PRO A 118 2.57 16.36 -1.50
C PRO A 118 1.09 16.72 -1.31
N THR A 119 0.57 17.56 -2.20
CA THR A 119 -0.85 17.96 -2.20
C THR A 119 -1.50 17.60 -3.54
N PRO A 120 -2.82 17.36 -3.59
CA PRO A 120 -3.51 16.98 -4.83
C PRO A 120 -3.63 18.13 -5.85
N TYR A 121 -2.99 19.26 -5.56
CA TYR A 121 -2.99 20.48 -6.37
C TYR A 121 -1.63 20.74 -7.02
N ASN A 122 -0.88 19.67 -7.34
CA ASN A 122 0.45 19.73 -7.98
C ASN A 122 1.48 20.50 -7.15
N ARG A 123 1.45 20.36 -5.81
CA ARG A 123 2.41 21.04 -4.92
C ARG A 123 3.07 20.06 -3.97
N VAL A 124 4.29 20.37 -3.57
CA VAL A 124 4.94 19.81 -2.37
C VAL A 124 5.15 20.96 -1.39
N ILE A 125 4.72 20.76 -0.15
CA ILE A 125 4.79 21.79 0.90
C ILE A 125 5.77 21.37 1.99
N ALA A 126 6.39 22.35 2.62
CA ALA A 126 7.07 22.19 3.89
C ALA A 126 6.47 23.10 4.95
N LEU A 127 6.18 22.55 6.12
CA LEU A 127 5.60 23.24 7.25
C LEU A 127 6.49 23.11 8.48
N GLU A 128 6.49 24.10 9.36
CA GLU A 128 6.96 23.91 10.73
C GLU A 128 6.01 22.94 11.45
N ALA A 129 6.52 21.79 11.86
CA ALA A 129 5.67 20.67 12.26
C ALA A 129 4.79 20.96 13.49
N HIS A 130 5.27 21.78 14.44
CA HIS A 130 4.53 22.05 15.68
C HIS A 130 3.52 23.21 15.57
N THR A 131 3.57 24.01 14.50
CA THR A 131 2.69 25.19 14.30
C THR A 131 1.84 25.11 13.04
N GLY A 132 2.20 24.27 12.07
CA GLY A 132 1.59 24.24 10.74
C GLY A 132 1.96 25.43 9.85
N LYS A 133 2.91 26.29 10.28
CA LYS A 133 3.35 27.45 9.50
C LYS A 133 4.09 27.01 8.25
N GLU A 134 3.67 27.52 7.10
CA GLU A 134 4.35 27.27 5.83
C GLU A 134 5.78 27.83 5.81
N LEU A 135 6.74 27.00 5.42
CA LEU A 135 8.15 27.34 5.24
C LEU A 135 8.47 27.57 3.77
N TRP A 136 8.04 26.64 2.91
CA TRP A 136 8.17 26.76 1.46
C TRP A 136 7.12 25.91 0.74
N VAL A 137 6.87 26.26 -0.52
CA VAL A 137 6.00 25.52 -1.43
C VAL A 137 6.71 25.37 -2.77
N TYR A 138 6.76 24.14 -3.28
CA TYR A 138 7.15 23.85 -4.64
C TYR A 138 5.91 23.56 -5.48
N THR A 139 5.73 24.29 -6.58
CA THR A 139 4.67 24.02 -7.57
C THR A 139 5.25 23.20 -8.72
N SER A 140 4.72 22.01 -8.86
CA SER A 140 5.11 21.05 -9.90
C SER A 140 4.41 21.35 -11.23
N PRO A 141 5.07 21.11 -12.38
CA PRO A 141 4.45 21.27 -13.70
C PRO A 141 3.36 20.22 -13.99
N GLY A 142 3.21 19.20 -13.13
CA GLY A 142 2.16 18.19 -13.26
C GLY A 142 1.85 17.50 -11.93
N ALA A 143 1.00 16.48 -11.99
CA ALA A 143 0.60 15.70 -10.83
C ALA A 143 1.81 15.07 -10.13
N VAL A 144 1.89 15.30 -8.82
CA VAL A 144 2.89 14.70 -7.93
C VAL A 144 2.39 13.36 -7.40
N THR A 145 3.31 12.51 -6.94
CA THR A 145 3.01 11.31 -6.16
C THR A 145 1.97 11.60 -5.07
N ASN A 146 0.89 10.80 -5.03
CA ASN A 146 -0.30 11.12 -4.25
C ASN A 146 -0.23 10.69 -2.77
N ARG A 147 0.63 9.73 -2.41
CA ARG A 147 0.63 9.14 -1.05
C ARG A 147 1.69 9.66 -0.09
N GLY A 148 2.69 10.39 -0.59
CA GLY A 148 3.78 10.88 0.24
C GLY A 148 5.00 11.27 -0.57
N VAL A 149 6.02 11.69 0.18
CA VAL A 149 7.38 11.98 -0.30
C VAL A 149 8.36 11.12 0.49
N GLU A 150 9.60 11.01 0.01
CA GLU A 150 10.68 10.32 0.71
C GLU A 150 11.80 11.31 1.06
N TYR A 151 12.46 11.12 2.19
CA TYR A 151 13.58 11.96 2.63
C TYR A 151 14.91 11.23 2.47
N TRP A 152 15.92 11.96 2.00
CA TRP A 152 17.32 11.55 2.07
C TRP A 152 18.10 12.60 2.88
N PRO A 153 18.89 12.19 3.89
CA PRO A 153 19.64 13.14 4.73
C PRO A 153 20.81 13.85 4.03
N GLY A 154 21.18 13.41 2.83
CA GLY A 154 22.43 13.83 2.22
C GLY A 154 23.63 13.05 2.78
N ASP A 155 24.80 13.26 2.18
CA ASP A 155 26.04 12.59 2.56
C ASP A 155 27.22 13.56 2.77
N GLY A 156 26.92 14.86 2.88
CA GLY A 156 27.90 15.94 2.97
C GLY A 156 28.42 16.43 1.61
N THR A 157 28.27 15.65 0.54
CA THR A 157 28.58 16.10 -0.83
C THR A 157 27.36 16.62 -1.57
N ALA A 158 26.18 16.07 -1.26
CA ALA A 158 24.90 16.58 -1.73
C ALA A 158 23.99 16.92 -0.52
N PRO A 159 23.09 17.90 -0.70
CA PRO A 159 22.21 18.37 0.38
C PRO A 159 21.14 17.33 0.74
N PRO A 160 20.49 17.46 1.91
CA PRO A 160 19.29 16.69 2.21
C PRO A 160 18.20 16.95 1.17
N MET A 161 17.48 15.90 0.76
CA MET A 161 16.49 15.98 -0.31
C MET A 161 15.12 15.44 0.08
N ILE A 162 14.09 16.04 -0.52
CA ILE A 162 12.73 15.51 -0.60
C ILE A 162 12.50 14.97 -2.02
N LEU A 163 12.11 13.70 -2.10
CA LEU A 163 12.02 12.91 -3.33
C LEU A 163 10.58 12.50 -3.63
N PHE A 164 10.17 12.67 -4.87
CA PHE A 164 8.85 12.25 -5.37
C PHE A 164 8.86 12.12 -6.90
N VAL A 165 7.84 11.49 -7.46
CA VAL A 165 7.65 11.46 -8.92
C VAL A 165 6.62 12.52 -9.33
N SER A 166 6.92 13.24 -10.39
CA SER A 166 6.00 14.18 -11.01
C SER A 166 6.10 14.12 -12.53
N ASN A 167 4.96 13.98 -13.21
CA ASN A 167 4.89 14.00 -14.69
C ASN A 167 5.86 13.02 -15.39
N GLY A 168 6.16 11.89 -14.74
CA GLY A 168 7.14 10.91 -15.21
C GLY A 168 8.60 11.35 -15.07
N PHE A 169 8.89 12.22 -14.10
CA PHE A 169 10.24 12.55 -13.64
C PHE A 169 10.35 12.24 -12.15
N LEU A 170 11.44 11.61 -11.73
CA LEU A 170 11.84 11.56 -10.33
C LEU A 170 12.52 12.88 -9.98
N VAL A 171 11.94 13.63 -9.04
CA VAL A 171 12.35 14.99 -8.65
C VAL A 171 13.01 14.95 -7.28
N GLY A 172 14.14 15.65 -7.12
CA GLY A 172 14.82 15.88 -5.85
C GLY A 172 14.89 17.36 -5.51
N LEU A 173 14.22 17.77 -4.44
CA LEU A 173 14.25 19.15 -3.92
C LEU A 173 15.16 19.23 -2.70
N ASP A 174 15.95 20.29 -2.54
CA ASP A 174 16.66 20.56 -1.29
C ASP A 174 15.62 20.74 -0.17
N ALA A 175 15.70 19.88 0.86
CA ALA A 175 14.70 19.81 1.91
C ALA A 175 14.54 21.13 2.69
N ARG A 176 15.55 22.00 2.67
CA ARG A 176 15.54 23.28 3.41
C ARG A 176 14.88 24.39 2.60
N THR A 177 14.92 24.32 1.28
CA THR A 177 14.54 25.45 0.41
C THR A 177 13.41 25.14 -0.57
N GLY A 178 13.12 23.86 -0.84
CA GLY A 178 12.16 23.44 -1.85
C GLY A 178 12.62 23.66 -3.30
N VAL A 179 13.89 24.01 -3.51
CA VAL A 179 14.48 24.23 -4.83
C VAL A 179 15.06 22.91 -5.38
N PRO A 180 14.85 22.56 -6.66
CA PRO A 180 15.47 21.38 -7.27
C PRO A 180 16.99 21.35 -7.10
N VAL A 181 17.55 20.19 -6.71
CA VAL A 181 19.00 20.03 -6.50
C VAL A 181 19.71 19.85 -7.84
N PRO A 182 20.52 20.81 -8.31
CA PRO A 182 21.01 20.81 -9.69
C PRO A 182 21.87 19.58 -10.06
N THR A 183 22.55 18.98 -9.09
CA THR A 183 23.42 17.82 -9.32
C THR A 183 22.66 16.51 -9.47
N PHE A 184 21.38 16.45 -9.07
CA PHE A 184 20.57 15.25 -9.19
C PHE A 184 19.94 15.17 -10.58
N GLY A 185 20.45 14.27 -11.42
CA GLY A 185 19.98 14.09 -12.79
C GLY A 185 20.25 15.31 -13.67
N ASN A 186 19.22 15.81 -14.33
CA ASN A 186 19.23 17.04 -15.10
C ASN A 186 18.44 18.12 -14.36
N ASP A 187 19.14 19.03 -13.67
CA ASP A 187 18.56 20.13 -12.90
C ASP A 187 17.52 19.69 -11.85
N GLY A 188 17.86 18.64 -11.08
CA GLY A 188 17.03 18.09 -10.00
C GLY A 188 15.99 17.06 -10.45
N GLN A 189 16.09 16.58 -11.69
CA GLN A 189 15.12 15.65 -12.27
C GLN A 189 15.81 14.49 -13.01
N VAL A 190 15.28 13.29 -12.82
CA VAL A 190 15.62 12.10 -13.62
C VAL A 190 14.38 11.72 -14.42
N ASP A 191 14.51 11.58 -15.74
CA ASP A 191 13.40 11.07 -16.57
C ASP A 191 13.09 9.63 -16.17
N PHE A 192 11.89 9.42 -15.66
CA PHE A 192 11.42 8.13 -15.18
C PHE A 192 11.19 7.14 -16.34
N ARG A 193 11.16 7.62 -17.60
CA ARG A 193 11.11 6.77 -18.80
C ARG A 193 12.48 6.33 -19.27
N ALA A 194 13.53 7.06 -18.89
CA ALA A 194 14.89 6.72 -19.29
C ALA A 194 15.29 5.36 -18.70
N GLY A 195 15.86 4.50 -19.55
CA GLY A 195 16.23 3.14 -19.18
C GLY A 195 15.07 2.16 -19.11
N ILE A 196 13.83 2.53 -19.43
CA ILE A 196 12.82 1.49 -19.69
C ILE A 196 13.26 0.72 -20.94
N THR A 197 13.33 -0.58 -20.80
CA THR A 197 14.06 -1.48 -21.69
C THR A 197 13.11 -2.27 -22.60
N ASN A 198 11.85 -1.86 -22.73
CA ASN A 198 10.92 -2.38 -23.72
C ASN A 198 10.67 -1.30 -24.80
N ASP A 199 10.39 -1.70 -26.05
CA ASP A 199 10.33 -0.77 -27.20
C ASP A 199 9.07 0.12 -27.21
N PHE A 200 8.37 0.21 -26.07
CA PHE A 200 7.14 0.96 -25.93
C PHE A 200 7.45 2.44 -25.71
N THR A 201 6.91 3.32 -26.56
CA THR A 201 7.20 4.76 -26.53
C THR A 201 5.97 5.63 -26.24
N THR A 202 4.79 5.00 -26.18
CA THR A 202 3.50 5.68 -26.03
C THR A 202 2.73 5.09 -24.86
N GLY A 203 2.64 5.78 -23.72
CA GLY A 203 1.93 5.25 -22.55
C GLY A 203 2.05 6.16 -21.35
N ASN A 204 1.47 5.76 -20.22
CA ASN A 204 1.61 6.48 -18.96
C ASN A 204 2.48 5.66 -18.00
N ILE A 205 3.61 6.23 -17.59
CA ILE A 205 4.36 5.77 -16.43
C ILE A 205 4.35 6.87 -15.38
N SER A 206 4.00 6.48 -14.16
CA SER A 206 3.96 7.37 -13.00
C SER A 206 4.34 6.59 -11.75
N LEU A 207 4.23 7.20 -10.57
CA LEU A 207 4.33 6.50 -9.31
C LEU A 207 3.34 7.10 -8.31
N SER A 208 2.48 6.25 -7.75
CA SER A 208 1.44 6.67 -6.81
C SER A 208 1.94 6.79 -5.37
N SER A 209 2.91 5.97 -4.98
CA SER A 209 3.55 5.95 -3.66
C SER A 209 4.95 6.59 -3.70
N PRO A 210 5.50 7.14 -2.61
CA PRO A 210 6.87 7.63 -2.58
C PRO A 210 7.89 6.53 -2.93
N PRO A 211 9.04 6.89 -3.52
CA PRO A 211 10.16 5.96 -3.65
C PRO A 211 10.74 5.62 -2.27
N LYS A 212 11.71 4.71 -2.20
CA LYS A 212 12.38 4.33 -0.95
C LYS A 212 13.87 4.61 -1.01
N VAL A 213 14.43 5.19 0.04
CA VAL A 213 15.87 5.44 0.14
C VAL A 213 16.58 4.24 0.78
N TYR A 214 17.71 3.85 0.19
CA TYR A 214 18.68 2.96 0.82
C TYR A 214 20.10 3.51 0.62
N LYS A 215 20.75 3.92 1.71
CA LYS A 215 22.05 4.62 1.67
C LYS A 215 21.97 5.83 0.71
N ASN A 216 22.71 5.77 -0.40
CA ASN A 216 22.77 6.81 -1.43
C ASN A 216 21.99 6.42 -2.70
N LEU A 217 21.09 5.45 -2.60
CA LEU A 217 20.20 5.03 -3.68
C LEU A 217 18.77 5.43 -3.38
N VAL A 218 18.07 5.89 -4.41
CA VAL A 218 16.61 5.99 -4.44
C VAL A 218 16.07 4.86 -5.30
N ILE A 219 15.25 4.00 -4.69
CA ILE A 219 14.65 2.82 -5.29
C ILE A 219 13.18 3.12 -5.55
N ALA A 220 12.73 2.94 -6.79
CA ALA A 220 11.34 3.17 -7.15
C ALA A 220 10.82 2.06 -8.08
N GLY A 221 9.60 1.62 -7.81
CA GLY A 221 8.81 0.83 -8.76
C GLY A 221 8.18 1.71 -9.83
N ALA A 222 7.03 1.30 -10.34
CA ALA A 222 6.26 2.07 -11.31
C ALA A 222 4.76 1.81 -11.16
N ARG A 223 3.97 2.80 -11.59
CA ARG A 223 2.56 2.62 -11.95
C ARG A 223 2.45 2.71 -13.48
N VAL A 224 1.99 1.62 -14.07
CA VAL A 224 1.75 1.46 -15.51
C VAL A 224 0.25 1.30 -15.78
N GLN A 225 -0.14 1.08 -17.03
CA GLN A 225 -1.55 0.93 -17.39
C GLN A 225 -2.11 -0.44 -17.01
N GLU A 226 -3.39 -0.47 -16.59
CA GLU A 226 -4.16 -1.71 -16.36
C GLU A 226 -4.73 -2.27 -17.68
N SER A 227 -4.86 -1.40 -18.70
CA SER A 227 -5.44 -1.72 -20.00
C SER A 227 -4.97 -0.67 -21.03
N PRO A 228 -4.64 -1.06 -22.28
CA PRO A 228 -4.57 -2.43 -22.79
C PRO A 228 -3.41 -3.23 -22.17
N SER A 229 -3.33 -4.53 -22.49
CA SER A 229 -2.41 -5.47 -21.83
C SER A 229 -0.92 -5.23 -22.13
N LEU A 230 -0.60 -4.60 -23.27
CA LEU A 230 0.75 -4.20 -23.65
C LEU A 230 1.01 -2.74 -23.27
N GLY A 231 2.20 -2.45 -22.72
CA GLY A 231 2.52 -1.14 -22.15
C GLY A 231 3.98 -0.96 -21.76
N TYR A 232 4.27 0.14 -21.05
CA TYR A 232 5.56 0.32 -20.39
C TYR A 232 5.82 -0.80 -19.38
N ALA A 233 7.06 -1.26 -19.28
CA ALA A 233 7.46 -2.24 -18.28
C ALA A 233 7.33 -1.64 -16.86
N GLY A 234 6.82 -2.44 -15.93
CA GLY A 234 6.57 -2.08 -14.53
C GLY A 234 7.80 -2.09 -13.61
N ASP A 235 9.01 -2.15 -14.18
CA ASP A 235 10.27 -2.51 -13.52
C ASP A 235 10.66 -1.61 -12.34
N THR A 236 11.24 -2.23 -11.31
CA THR A 236 11.87 -1.50 -10.21
C THR A 236 13.29 -1.12 -10.58
N ARG A 237 13.66 0.13 -10.29
CA ARG A 237 14.97 0.72 -10.62
C ARG A 237 15.55 1.48 -9.44
N ALA A 238 16.86 1.64 -9.45
CA ALA A 238 17.56 2.49 -8.50
C ALA A 238 18.48 3.49 -9.17
N TRP A 239 18.51 4.70 -8.62
CA TRP A 239 19.38 5.78 -9.06
C TRP A 239 20.26 6.26 -7.91
N ASP A 240 21.49 6.66 -8.24
CA ASP A 240 22.40 7.31 -7.30
C ASP A 240 21.88 8.71 -6.96
N LEU A 241 21.69 9.00 -5.68
CA LEU A 241 21.10 10.25 -5.19
C LEU A 241 21.99 11.48 -5.36
N ARG A 242 23.29 11.30 -5.59
CA ARG A 242 24.21 12.43 -5.81
C ARG A 242 24.16 12.93 -7.25
N THR A 243 23.88 12.02 -8.18
CA THR A 243 24.06 12.25 -9.62
C THR A 243 22.81 12.00 -10.47
N GLY A 244 21.82 11.27 -9.96
CA GLY A 244 20.65 10.80 -10.70
C GLY A 244 20.96 9.70 -11.73
N LYS A 245 22.16 9.11 -11.73
CA LYS A 245 22.51 8.02 -12.65
C LYS A 245 21.81 6.73 -12.26
N LEU A 246 21.25 6.03 -13.24
CA LEU A 246 20.70 4.69 -13.06
C LEU A 246 21.82 3.73 -12.66
N VAL A 247 21.62 2.99 -11.56
CA VAL A 247 22.59 2.04 -10.99
C VAL A 247 22.21 0.62 -11.36
N TRP A 248 20.95 0.26 -11.19
CA TRP A 248 20.43 -1.06 -11.56
C TRP A 248 18.94 -1.00 -11.91
N GLN A 249 18.49 -2.04 -12.61
CA GLN A 249 17.09 -2.29 -12.95
C GLN A 249 16.78 -3.76 -12.73
N PHE A 250 15.66 -4.03 -12.08
CA PHE A 250 15.11 -5.37 -11.89
C PHE A 250 13.88 -5.54 -12.78
N HIS A 251 13.94 -6.50 -13.71
CA HIS A 251 12.83 -6.82 -14.60
C HIS A 251 11.79 -7.67 -13.87
N HIS A 252 10.58 -7.14 -13.68
CA HIS A 252 9.50 -7.89 -13.02
C HIS A 252 8.88 -8.94 -13.92
N VAL A 253 8.85 -8.68 -15.23
CA VAL A 253 8.56 -9.66 -16.27
C VAL A 253 9.92 -10.16 -16.80
N PRO A 254 10.36 -11.38 -16.43
CA PRO A 254 11.70 -11.85 -16.74
C PRO A 254 11.91 -12.07 -18.23
N ARG A 255 13.12 -11.74 -18.69
CA ARG A 255 13.57 -11.86 -20.07
C ARG A 255 14.26 -13.21 -20.32
N PRO A 256 14.47 -13.61 -21.59
CA PRO A 256 15.23 -14.81 -21.90
C PRO A 256 16.59 -14.85 -21.17
N GLY A 257 16.80 -15.91 -20.37
CA GLY A 257 18.00 -16.11 -19.54
C GLY A 257 17.87 -15.61 -18.10
N GLU A 258 16.80 -14.91 -17.75
CA GLU A 258 16.49 -14.51 -16.37
C GLU A 258 15.61 -15.55 -15.67
N PHE A 259 15.72 -15.63 -14.35
CA PHE A 259 14.93 -16.56 -13.54
C PHE A 259 13.42 -16.24 -13.65
N GLY A 260 12.60 -17.27 -13.82
CA GLY A 260 11.14 -17.15 -13.91
C GLY A 260 10.62 -16.90 -15.33
N HIS A 261 11.50 -16.67 -16.31
CA HIS A 261 11.12 -16.47 -17.70
C HIS A 261 10.34 -17.65 -18.28
N GLU A 262 10.68 -18.87 -17.86
CA GLU A 262 10.01 -20.11 -18.26
C GLU A 262 8.52 -20.16 -17.87
N THR A 263 8.07 -19.26 -17.00
CA THR A 263 6.66 -19.15 -16.59
C THR A 263 5.83 -18.25 -17.49
N TRP A 264 6.43 -17.67 -18.53
CA TRP A 264 5.76 -16.94 -19.60
C TRP A 264 5.90 -17.71 -20.90
N GLU A 265 4.79 -18.22 -21.42
CA GLU A 265 4.84 -19.03 -22.63
C GLU A 265 4.88 -18.18 -23.90
N GLY A 266 5.66 -18.66 -24.87
CA GLY A 266 5.87 -17.98 -26.15
C GLY A 266 6.37 -16.54 -25.95
N ASP A 267 5.70 -15.60 -26.61
CA ASP A 267 6.05 -14.18 -26.56
C ASP A 267 5.18 -13.37 -25.59
N SER A 268 4.46 -14.03 -24.68
CA SER A 268 3.53 -13.35 -23.76
C SER A 268 4.19 -12.34 -22.80
N TRP A 269 5.49 -12.49 -22.57
CA TRP A 269 6.34 -11.58 -21.78
C TRP A 269 6.65 -10.27 -22.50
N GLN A 270 6.63 -10.26 -23.85
CA GLN A 270 7.07 -9.11 -24.63
C GLN A 270 6.13 -7.93 -24.45
N ASN A 271 6.68 -6.76 -24.10
CA ASN A 271 5.94 -5.50 -23.90
C ASN A 271 4.76 -5.60 -22.92
N ARG A 272 4.79 -6.58 -22.00
CA ARG A 272 3.73 -6.80 -21.02
C ARG A 272 3.69 -5.66 -20.00
N SER A 273 2.50 -5.10 -19.79
CA SER A 273 2.21 -4.17 -18.68
C SER A 273 1.76 -4.93 -17.43
N GLY A 274 1.66 -4.21 -16.32
CA GLY A 274 1.36 -4.77 -15.00
C GLY A 274 2.62 -5.31 -14.32
N VAL A 275 2.44 -6.27 -13.42
CA VAL A 275 3.51 -6.91 -12.64
C VAL A 275 4.39 -5.87 -11.91
N ASN A 276 3.79 -4.72 -11.59
CA ASN A 276 4.50 -3.53 -11.20
C ASN A 276 4.41 -3.27 -9.71
N THR A 277 5.43 -2.64 -9.13
CA THR A 277 5.40 -2.16 -7.74
C THR A 277 4.89 -0.71 -7.71
N TRP A 278 3.57 -0.53 -7.76
CA TRP A 278 2.94 0.80 -7.66
C TRP A 278 2.69 1.27 -6.24
N GLY A 279 2.68 0.31 -5.31
CA GLY A 279 2.51 0.45 -3.88
C GLY A 279 3.79 0.86 -3.16
N PHE A 280 3.96 0.41 -1.92
CA PHE A 280 5.12 0.77 -1.09
C PHE A 280 6.17 -0.34 -1.05
N ILE A 281 7.42 0.05 -0.80
CA ILE A 281 8.57 -0.85 -0.70
C ILE A 281 9.13 -0.78 0.73
N SER A 282 9.59 -1.91 1.24
CA SER A 282 10.34 -1.99 2.51
C SER A 282 11.79 -2.40 2.26
N VAL A 283 12.68 -1.91 3.11
CA VAL A 283 14.11 -2.21 3.08
C VAL A 283 14.53 -2.73 4.44
N ASP A 284 15.31 -3.81 4.44
CA ASP A 284 16.06 -4.28 5.62
C ASP A 284 17.52 -3.86 5.44
N PRO A 285 17.98 -2.79 6.13
CA PRO A 285 19.34 -2.32 5.95
C PRO A 285 20.41 -3.29 6.44
N ASP A 286 20.09 -4.12 7.43
CA ASP A 286 21.01 -5.07 8.06
C ASP A 286 21.26 -6.26 7.13
N LEU A 287 20.23 -6.72 6.43
CA LEU A 287 20.36 -7.77 5.40
C LEU A 287 20.78 -7.21 4.04
N GLY A 288 20.71 -5.89 3.83
CA GLY A 288 20.95 -5.26 2.53
C GLY A 288 19.91 -5.67 1.48
N LEU A 289 18.69 -5.98 1.91
CA LEU A 289 17.60 -6.45 1.06
C LEU A 289 16.50 -5.40 0.93
N VAL A 290 15.89 -5.37 -0.24
CA VAL A 290 14.65 -4.64 -0.52
C VAL A 290 13.55 -5.63 -0.91
N TYR A 291 12.36 -5.43 -0.38
CA TYR A 291 11.19 -6.29 -0.60
C TYR A 291 10.18 -5.57 -1.48
N LEU A 292 9.91 -6.15 -2.64
CA LEU A 292 9.09 -5.60 -3.70
C LEU A 292 7.76 -6.36 -3.78
N PRO A 293 6.65 -5.75 -3.33
CA PRO A 293 5.31 -6.26 -3.60
C PRO A 293 4.92 -5.93 -5.05
N THR A 294 4.29 -6.87 -5.74
CA THR A 294 4.00 -6.77 -7.19
C THR A 294 2.52 -6.97 -7.49
N GLY A 295 2.03 -6.21 -8.46
CA GLY A 295 0.67 -6.32 -8.97
C GLY A 295 0.44 -7.52 -9.89
N SER A 296 -0.80 -7.62 -10.37
CA SER A 296 -1.23 -8.54 -11.42
C SER A 296 -0.67 -8.16 -12.79
N PRO A 297 -0.55 -9.09 -13.75
CA PRO A 297 -0.25 -8.76 -15.13
C PRO A 297 -1.48 -8.14 -15.81
N SER A 298 -1.27 -7.09 -16.59
CA SER A 298 -2.35 -6.55 -17.42
C SER A 298 -2.58 -7.45 -18.63
N TYR A 299 -3.80 -7.72 -19.08
CA TYR A 299 -5.07 -7.28 -18.50
C TYR A 299 -5.50 -8.19 -17.33
N ASP A 300 -6.05 -7.57 -16.28
CA ASP A 300 -6.16 -8.17 -14.95
C ASP A 300 -7.27 -9.22 -14.84
N PHE A 301 -8.20 -9.32 -15.81
CA PHE A 301 -9.40 -10.17 -15.71
C PHE A 301 -9.52 -11.26 -16.78
N TYR A 302 -8.53 -11.37 -17.66
CA TYR A 302 -8.44 -12.42 -18.68
C TYR A 302 -6.97 -12.67 -19.01
N GLY A 303 -6.52 -13.92 -18.90
CA GLY A 303 -5.13 -14.33 -19.03
C GLY A 303 -4.80 -15.15 -20.28
N GLY A 304 -5.74 -15.31 -21.21
CA GLY A 304 -5.53 -16.16 -22.40
C GLY A 304 -4.46 -15.67 -23.39
N ASP A 305 -4.00 -14.42 -23.29
CA ASP A 305 -2.86 -13.88 -24.04
C ASP A 305 -1.51 -14.03 -23.29
N ARG A 306 -1.53 -14.63 -22.10
CA ARG A 306 -0.37 -14.81 -21.22
C ARG A 306 -0.37 -16.15 -20.47
N PRO A 307 -0.41 -17.29 -21.18
CA PRO A 307 -0.33 -18.60 -20.53
C PRO A 307 0.92 -18.75 -19.66
N GLY A 308 0.77 -19.47 -18.54
CA GLY A 308 1.83 -19.73 -17.56
C GLY A 308 1.60 -19.05 -16.20
N ALA A 309 2.54 -19.24 -15.27
CA ALA A 309 2.41 -18.76 -13.88
C ALA A 309 2.57 -17.24 -13.77
N ASN A 310 3.20 -16.64 -14.79
CA ASN A 310 3.46 -15.21 -14.92
C ASN A 310 4.34 -14.63 -13.80
N LEU A 311 5.44 -15.29 -13.42
CA LEU A 311 6.37 -14.74 -12.43
C LEU A 311 6.98 -13.41 -12.93
N PHE A 312 7.10 -12.36 -12.13
CA PHE A 312 6.90 -12.29 -10.69
C PHE A 312 5.58 -11.63 -10.27
N ALA A 313 4.45 -11.91 -10.94
CA ALA A 313 3.17 -11.30 -10.59
C ALA A 313 2.65 -11.75 -9.23
N ASN A 314 1.89 -10.87 -8.55
CA ASN A 314 1.20 -11.13 -7.28
C ASN A 314 2.12 -11.77 -6.22
N SER A 315 3.34 -11.24 -6.14
CA SER A 315 4.45 -11.79 -5.37
C SER A 315 5.06 -10.77 -4.41
N VAL A 316 5.74 -11.27 -3.39
CA VAL A 316 6.81 -10.56 -2.68
C VAL A 316 8.14 -11.02 -3.26
N VAL A 317 8.92 -10.10 -3.81
CA VAL A 317 10.26 -10.38 -4.37
C VAL A 317 11.31 -9.71 -3.49
N ALA A 318 12.32 -10.45 -3.05
CA ALA A 318 13.48 -9.90 -2.38
C ALA A 318 14.67 -9.80 -3.33
N ILE A 319 15.29 -8.63 -3.36
CA ILE A 319 16.51 -8.37 -4.14
C ILE A 319 17.54 -7.62 -3.29
N GLU A 320 18.81 -7.69 -3.70
CA GLU A 320 19.89 -6.92 -3.08
C GLU A 320 19.71 -5.42 -3.36
N ALA A 321 19.65 -4.60 -2.33
CA ALA A 321 19.34 -3.18 -2.47
C ALA A 321 20.42 -2.40 -3.24
N GLU A 322 21.69 -2.81 -3.15
CA GLU A 322 22.79 -2.13 -3.84
C GLU A 322 22.93 -2.48 -5.33
N THR A 323 22.53 -3.70 -5.72
CA THR A 323 22.83 -4.23 -7.05
C THR A 323 21.60 -4.67 -7.84
N GLY A 324 20.43 -4.71 -7.22
CA GLY A 324 19.18 -5.21 -7.83
C GLY A 324 19.17 -6.71 -8.09
N LYS A 325 20.11 -7.49 -7.51
CA LYS A 325 20.23 -8.93 -7.78
C LYS A 325 19.12 -9.70 -7.08
N TYR A 326 18.49 -10.62 -7.82
CA TYR A 326 17.49 -11.54 -7.30
C TYR A 326 18.01 -12.37 -6.12
N ARG A 327 17.18 -12.57 -5.09
CA ARG A 327 17.50 -13.42 -3.93
C ARG A 327 16.46 -14.51 -3.70
N TRP A 328 15.20 -14.13 -3.51
CA TRP A 328 14.10 -15.07 -3.34
C TRP A 328 12.78 -14.40 -3.75
N HIS A 329 11.73 -15.19 -3.99
CA HIS A 329 10.37 -14.66 -4.14
C HIS A 329 9.35 -15.59 -3.48
N PHE A 330 8.18 -15.06 -3.14
CA PHE A 330 6.98 -15.81 -2.78
C PHE A 330 5.83 -15.33 -3.67
N GLN A 331 5.28 -16.22 -4.50
CA GLN A 331 4.12 -15.92 -5.35
C GLN A 331 2.83 -16.42 -4.69
N ALA A 332 1.90 -15.51 -4.42
CA ALA A 332 0.65 -15.83 -3.76
C ALA A 332 -0.51 -16.11 -4.72
N VAL A 333 -0.45 -15.58 -5.94
CA VAL A 333 -1.43 -15.88 -7.00
C VAL A 333 -0.70 -16.25 -8.27
N ARG A 334 -0.92 -17.47 -8.72
CA ARG A 334 -0.43 -18.00 -9.99
C ARG A 334 -1.46 -17.67 -11.07
N HIS A 335 -1.04 -17.06 -12.17
CA HIS A 335 -1.93 -16.70 -13.28
C HIS A 335 -3.17 -15.89 -12.84
N ASP A 336 -2.94 -14.71 -12.26
CA ASP A 336 -4.01 -13.88 -11.71
C ASP A 336 -5.01 -13.45 -12.80
N THR A 337 -6.30 -13.54 -12.48
CA THR A 337 -7.40 -12.96 -13.29
C THR A 337 -8.41 -12.22 -12.39
N TRP A 338 -7.94 -11.69 -11.26
CA TRP A 338 -8.80 -11.16 -10.18
C TRP A 338 -8.44 -9.74 -9.77
N ASP A 339 -7.32 -9.17 -10.25
CA ASP A 339 -6.72 -7.92 -9.77
C ASP A 339 -6.31 -8.02 -8.28
N PHE A 340 -5.70 -9.14 -7.89
CA PHE A 340 -5.29 -9.39 -6.50
C PHE A 340 -3.87 -8.91 -6.16
N ASP A 341 -3.60 -7.64 -6.49
CA ASP A 341 -2.31 -7.00 -6.25
C ASP A 341 -1.81 -7.06 -4.80
N PHE A 342 -0.47 -7.09 -4.70
CA PHE A 342 0.27 -6.76 -3.50
C PHE A 342 0.70 -5.30 -3.59
N ALA A 343 0.05 -4.44 -2.78
CA ALA A 343 0.22 -2.99 -2.86
C ALA A 343 0.74 -2.36 -1.55
N ALA A 344 0.63 -3.09 -0.44
CA ALA A 344 1.14 -2.65 0.85
C ALA A 344 2.66 -2.81 0.89
N ALA A 345 3.34 -2.06 1.75
CA ALA A 345 4.73 -2.39 2.08
C ALA A 345 4.76 -3.63 2.99
N PRO A 346 5.64 -4.62 2.72
CA PRO A 346 5.90 -5.69 3.67
C PRO A 346 6.37 -5.11 4.99
N VAL A 347 5.72 -5.49 6.09
CA VAL A 347 6.08 -4.98 7.42
C VAL A 347 7.15 -5.89 8.02
N LEU A 348 8.33 -5.35 8.32
CA LEU A 348 9.40 -6.15 8.95
C LEU A 348 9.08 -6.37 10.42
N ILE A 349 9.00 -7.64 10.82
CA ILE A 349 8.62 -8.06 12.16
C ILE A 349 9.58 -9.12 12.68
N ASP A 350 9.54 -9.36 13.99
CA ASP A 350 10.19 -10.53 14.57
C ASP A 350 9.11 -11.49 15.09
N VAL A 351 9.26 -12.77 14.74
CA VAL A 351 8.39 -13.84 15.22
C VAL A 351 9.19 -14.72 16.16
N VAL A 352 8.67 -14.97 17.37
CA VAL A 352 9.25 -15.91 18.31
C VAL A 352 8.45 -17.21 18.29
N ARG A 353 9.06 -18.28 17.77
CA ARG A 353 8.41 -19.59 17.66
C ARG A 353 9.36 -20.67 18.19
N ASN A 354 8.86 -21.52 19.08
CA ASN A 354 9.65 -22.60 19.70
C ASN A 354 10.96 -22.12 20.37
N GLY A 355 10.98 -20.88 20.89
CA GLY A 355 12.16 -20.26 21.50
C GLY A 355 13.16 -19.66 20.50
N GLU A 356 12.94 -19.81 19.20
CA GLU A 356 13.74 -19.18 18.15
C GLU A 356 13.11 -17.85 17.72
N ARG A 357 13.95 -16.81 17.58
CA ARG A 357 13.56 -15.55 16.95
C ARG A 357 13.82 -15.65 15.45
N ILE A 358 12.74 -15.60 14.67
CA ILE A 358 12.75 -15.61 13.22
C ILE A 358 12.61 -14.15 12.74
N PRO A 359 13.61 -13.59 12.02
CA PRO A 359 13.42 -12.33 11.33
C PRO A 359 12.42 -12.56 10.20
N ALA A 360 11.24 -11.97 10.31
CA ALA A 360 10.15 -12.20 9.39
C ALA A 360 9.69 -10.89 8.74
N LEU A 361 8.84 -11.03 7.73
CA LEU A 361 8.00 -9.96 7.23
C LEU A 361 6.55 -10.42 7.19
N ALA A 362 5.63 -9.48 7.36
CA ALA A 362 4.21 -9.70 7.19
C ALA A 362 3.72 -8.87 6.00
N GLU A 363 3.10 -9.53 5.04
CA GLU A 363 2.55 -8.89 3.86
C GLU A 363 1.05 -9.19 3.73
N THR A 364 0.28 -8.19 3.31
CA THR A 364 -1.16 -8.31 3.04
C THR A 364 -1.45 -7.91 1.61
N SER A 365 -2.54 -8.42 1.04
CA SER A 365 -2.92 -8.14 -0.35
C SER A 365 -4.42 -7.90 -0.47
N LYS A 366 -4.86 -7.51 -1.67
CA LYS A 366 -6.27 -7.36 -2.00
C LYS A 366 -7.09 -8.63 -1.72
N GLN A 367 -6.45 -9.81 -1.71
CA GLN A 367 -7.08 -11.10 -1.42
C GLN A 367 -7.70 -11.20 -0.02
N GLY A 368 -7.22 -10.43 0.96
CA GLY A 368 -7.67 -10.58 2.36
C GLY A 368 -7.03 -11.74 3.09
N PHE A 369 -5.74 -11.97 2.81
CA PHE A 369 -4.84 -12.86 3.53
C PHE A 369 -3.64 -12.08 4.07
N VAL A 370 -3.04 -12.58 5.14
CA VAL A 370 -1.75 -12.11 5.67
C VAL A 370 -0.72 -13.23 5.54
N TYR A 371 0.36 -12.94 4.82
CA TYR A 371 1.46 -13.86 4.59
C TYR A 371 2.61 -13.48 5.53
N ILE A 372 2.98 -14.38 6.45
CA ILE A 372 4.13 -14.19 7.34
C ILE A 372 5.26 -15.09 6.86
N LEU A 373 6.33 -14.47 6.37
CA LEU A 373 7.45 -15.14 5.70
C LEU A 373 8.76 -14.86 6.45
N ASP A 374 9.67 -15.82 6.53
CA ASP A 374 11.06 -15.53 6.93
C ASP A 374 11.65 -14.59 5.88
N ARG A 375 12.07 -13.39 6.29
CA ARG A 375 12.47 -12.35 5.34
C ARG A 375 13.84 -12.62 4.69
N ARG A 376 14.58 -13.63 5.17
CA ARG A 376 15.86 -14.05 4.58
C ARG A 376 15.67 -15.01 3.42
N THR A 377 14.59 -15.80 3.44
CA THR A 377 14.39 -16.94 2.52
C THR A 377 13.08 -16.91 1.74
N GLY A 378 12.07 -16.18 2.23
CA GLY A 378 10.71 -16.18 1.69
C GLY A 378 9.85 -17.35 2.17
N GLU A 379 10.36 -18.21 3.06
CA GLU A 379 9.65 -19.38 3.53
C GLU A 379 8.48 -19.01 4.48
N PRO A 380 7.28 -19.60 4.30
CA PRO A 380 6.15 -19.41 5.21
C PRO A 380 6.47 -19.81 6.67
N VAL A 381 6.34 -18.87 7.60
CA VAL A 381 6.60 -19.12 9.03
C VAL A 381 5.56 -20.08 9.64
N PHE A 382 4.30 -19.98 9.19
CA PHE A 382 3.19 -20.78 9.69
C PHE A 382 2.71 -21.88 8.71
N GLY A 383 3.35 -22.00 7.55
CA GLY A 383 2.94 -22.91 6.48
C GLY A 383 1.82 -22.36 5.59
N MET A 384 1.60 -23.06 4.47
CA MET A 384 0.59 -22.77 3.46
C MET A 384 -0.21 -24.03 3.15
N ASP A 385 -1.50 -23.89 2.89
CA ASP A 385 -2.35 -24.90 2.28
C ASP A 385 -2.56 -24.56 0.79
N GLU A 386 -3.06 -25.52 0.00
CA GLU A 386 -3.44 -25.29 -1.39
C GLU A 386 -4.97 -25.29 -1.52
N PHE A 387 -5.54 -24.19 -1.99
CA PHE A 387 -6.98 -24.01 -2.21
C PHE A 387 -7.34 -24.27 -3.67
N THR A 388 -8.25 -25.20 -3.94
CA THR A 388 -8.75 -25.48 -5.29
C THR A 388 -9.60 -24.33 -5.81
N VAL A 389 -9.18 -23.68 -6.89
CA VAL A 389 -9.87 -22.51 -7.44
C VAL A 389 -10.93 -22.87 -8.48
N PRO A 390 -12.02 -22.09 -8.59
CA PRO A 390 -12.95 -22.18 -9.71
C PRO A 390 -12.24 -21.98 -11.05
N GLN A 391 -12.54 -22.86 -12.01
CA GLN A 391 -11.97 -22.80 -13.36
C GLN A 391 -12.79 -21.86 -14.24
N SER A 392 -12.12 -21.17 -15.15
CA SER A 392 -12.75 -20.27 -16.12
C SER A 392 -13.44 -21.05 -17.23
N ASP A 393 -14.60 -20.56 -17.66
CA ASP A 393 -15.31 -21.05 -18.84
C ASP A 393 -15.04 -20.18 -20.10
N LEU A 394 -14.19 -19.15 -19.97
CA LEU A 394 -13.83 -18.27 -21.08
C LEU A 394 -12.91 -19.01 -22.06
N PRO A 395 -13.27 -19.05 -23.35
CA PRO A 395 -12.41 -19.60 -24.39
C PRO A 395 -11.00 -19.00 -24.37
N GLY A 396 -9.98 -19.84 -24.33
CA GLY A 396 -8.57 -19.44 -24.37
C GLY A 396 -7.92 -19.12 -23.02
N GLU A 397 -8.69 -19.05 -21.93
CA GLU A 397 -8.14 -18.86 -20.58
C GLU A 397 -7.29 -20.07 -20.14
N ASP A 398 -6.19 -19.82 -19.41
CA ASP A 398 -5.31 -20.87 -18.92
C ASP A 398 -5.79 -21.45 -17.58
N ASN A 399 -6.41 -22.63 -17.65
CA ASN A 399 -6.95 -23.36 -16.51
C ASN A 399 -5.97 -24.40 -15.89
N ARG A 400 -4.66 -24.30 -16.16
CA ARG A 400 -3.69 -25.26 -15.59
C ARG A 400 -3.42 -25.04 -14.11
N TRP A 401 -3.72 -23.86 -13.59
CA TRP A 401 -3.52 -23.47 -12.19
C TRP A 401 -4.74 -23.86 -11.35
N LEU A 402 -4.78 -25.15 -10.99
CA LEU A 402 -5.91 -25.75 -10.27
C LEU A 402 -6.01 -25.29 -8.81
N THR A 403 -4.89 -24.86 -8.21
CA THR A 403 -4.82 -24.44 -6.81
C THR A 403 -4.00 -23.17 -6.62
N GLN A 404 -4.31 -22.44 -5.53
CA GLN A 404 -3.57 -21.28 -5.06
C GLN A 404 -3.09 -21.50 -3.62
N PRO A 405 -1.90 -20.99 -3.26
CA PRO A 405 -1.41 -21.09 -1.89
C PRO A 405 -2.22 -20.14 -0.98
N VAL A 406 -2.68 -20.64 0.16
CA VAL A 406 -3.36 -19.85 1.19
C VAL A 406 -2.68 -20.06 2.54
N PRO A 407 -2.52 -19.02 3.37
CA PRO A 407 -1.85 -19.18 4.66
C PRO A 407 -2.66 -20.07 5.60
N VAL A 408 -1.96 -21.00 6.27
CA VAL A 408 -2.56 -21.79 7.38
C VAL A 408 -2.90 -20.85 8.54
N LYS A 409 -1.98 -19.91 8.82
CA LYS A 409 -2.18 -18.81 9.73
C LYS A 409 -1.48 -17.53 9.24
N PRO A 410 -2.06 -16.35 9.50
CA PRO A 410 -3.43 -16.15 9.95
C PRO A 410 -4.46 -16.65 8.93
N LYS A 411 -5.66 -17.02 9.39
CA LYS A 411 -6.77 -17.35 8.47
C LYS A 411 -7.18 -16.11 7.67
N ALA A 412 -8.01 -16.30 6.64
CA ALA A 412 -8.61 -15.19 5.88
C ALA A 412 -9.17 -14.12 6.83
N ILE A 413 -8.67 -12.90 6.70
CA ILE A 413 -9.05 -11.76 7.55
C ILE A 413 -10.31 -11.06 7.05
N ALA A 414 -10.72 -11.38 5.82
CA ALA A 414 -11.82 -10.75 5.12
C ALA A 414 -12.74 -11.78 4.49
N ARG A 415 -13.95 -11.32 4.17
CA ARG A 415 -14.97 -12.11 3.47
C ARG A 415 -14.45 -12.55 2.10
N GLN A 416 -14.56 -13.85 1.82
CA GLN A 416 -14.09 -14.49 0.59
C GLN A 416 -15.23 -14.93 -0.34
N SER A 417 -16.48 -14.85 0.12
CA SER A 417 -17.65 -15.36 -0.61
C SER A 417 -18.92 -14.61 -0.22
N PHE A 418 -19.98 -14.91 -0.97
CA PHE A 418 -21.32 -14.42 -0.71
C PHE A 418 -22.36 -15.50 -0.98
N GLU A 419 -23.28 -15.67 -0.03
CA GLU A 419 -24.46 -16.50 -0.17
C GLU A 419 -25.73 -15.64 -0.23
N PRO A 420 -26.77 -15.99 -1.01
CA PRO A 420 -28.00 -15.20 -1.12
C PRO A 420 -28.69 -14.88 0.21
N GLY A 421 -28.53 -15.74 1.22
CA GLY A 421 -29.05 -15.52 2.58
C GLY A 421 -28.39 -14.37 3.33
N GLU A 422 -27.28 -13.83 2.82
CA GLU A 422 -26.54 -12.71 3.40
C GLU A 422 -26.96 -11.35 2.83
N LEU A 423 -28.00 -11.32 1.98
CA LEU A 423 -28.54 -10.07 1.44
C LEU A 423 -29.11 -9.21 2.58
N ALA A 424 -28.59 -8.01 2.72
CA ALA A 424 -29.00 -7.08 3.74
C ALA A 424 -30.38 -6.47 3.46
N ASN A 425 -31.10 -6.17 4.54
CA ASN A 425 -32.46 -5.64 4.52
C ASN A 425 -32.69 -4.56 5.61
N TYR A 426 -31.72 -3.66 5.78
CA TYR A 426 -31.74 -2.69 6.89
C TYR A 426 -32.89 -1.70 6.82
N THR A 427 -33.28 -1.27 5.61
CA THR A 427 -34.48 -0.48 5.35
C THR A 427 -35.21 -1.03 4.13
N PRO A 428 -36.52 -0.73 3.94
CA PRO A 428 -37.24 -1.15 2.74
C PRO A 428 -36.59 -0.71 1.43
N GLU A 429 -36.04 0.50 1.38
CA GLU A 429 -35.36 1.05 0.20
C GLU A 429 -34.04 0.33 -0.08
N HIS A 430 -33.26 0.06 0.97
CA HIS A 430 -32.00 -0.69 0.85
C HIS A 430 -32.27 -2.13 0.41
N ALA A 431 -33.24 -2.79 1.04
CA ALA A 431 -33.66 -4.14 0.67
C ALA A 431 -34.13 -4.20 -0.79
N LYS A 432 -34.90 -3.20 -1.25
CA LYS A 432 -35.32 -3.11 -2.64
C LYS A 432 -34.12 -2.92 -3.58
N ALA A 433 -33.25 -1.95 -3.30
CA ALA A 433 -32.09 -1.67 -4.14
C ALA A 433 -31.16 -2.88 -4.27
N CYS A 434 -30.92 -3.59 -3.17
CA CYS A 434 -30.09 -4.79 -3.16
C CYS A 434 -30.79 -6.01 -3.77
N GLY A 435 -32.10 -6.15 -3.58
CA GLY A 435 -32.92 -7.15 -4.28
C GLY A 435 -32.94 -6.96 -5.79
N ASP A 436 -33.10 -5.71 -6.26
CA ASP A 436 -33.02 -5.36 -7.68
C ASP A 436 -31.64 -5.70 -8.26
N LEU A 437 -30.57 -5.44 -7.50
CA LEU A 437 -29.20 -5.78 -7.88
C LEU A 437 -28.98 -7.29 -7.97
N MET A 438 -29.49 -8.05 -6.99
CA MET A 438 -29.43 -9.50 -6.99
C MET A 438 -30.21 -10.14 -8.13
N ALA A 439 -31.30 -9.51 -8.57
CA ALA A 439 -32.16 -9.99 -9.65
C ALA A 439 -31.63 -9.67 -11.05
N VAL A 440 -30.54 -8.90 -11.17
CA VAL A 440 -29.91 -8.60 -12.46
C VAL A 440 -29.63 -9.90 -13.20
N GLU A 441 -30.11 -9.97 -14.44
CA GLU A 441 -29.86 -11.09 -15.37
C GLU A 441 -30.33 -12.45 -14.83
N GLY A 442 -31.35 -12.46 -13.97
CA GLY A 442 -31.92 -13.67 -13.42
C GLY A 442 -31.18 -14.23 -12.20
N GLY A 443 -30.15 -13.53 -11.70
CA GLY A 443 -29.42 -13.92 -10.50
C GLY A 443 -27.91 -13.71 -10.65
N LEU A 444 -27.31 -13.14 -9.60
CA LEU A 444 -25.87 -13.04 -9.48
C LEU A 444 -25.25 -14.37 -9.00
N HIS A 445 -24.04 -14.69 -9.45
CA HIS A 445 -23.32 -15.91 -9.06
C HIS A 445 -22.07 -15.61 -8.21
N ASN A 446 -21.77 -16.50 -7.27
CA ASN A 446 -20.50 -16.56 -6.55
C ASN A 446 -20.08 -18.04 -6.46
N ASP A 447 -18.82 -18.38 -6.75
CA ASP A 447 -18.28 -19.74 -6.62
C ASP A 447 -17.44 -19.91 -5.34
N GLY A 448 -17.55 -18.97 -4.39
CA GLY A 448 -16.70 -18.90 -3.20
C GLY A 448 -15.40 -18.11 -3.42
N PRO A 449 -14.35 -18.39 -2.63
CA PRO A 449 -13.03 -17.78 -2.80
C PRO A 449 -12.53 -17.95 -4.24
N PHE A 450 -11.87 -16.91 -4.78
CA PHE A 450 -11.40 -16.88 -6.17
C PHE A 450 -12.52 -16.99 -7.23
N THR A 451 -13.73 -16.52 -6.93
CA THR A 451 -14.80 -16.35 -7.95
C THR A 451 -14.28 -15.54 -9.15
N ARG A 452 -14.42 -16.10 -10.36
CA ARG A 452 -14.03 -15.45 -11.63
C ARG A 452 -15.24 -14.78 -12.29
N TYR A 453 -14.97 -13.79 -13.13
CA TYR A 453 -15.99 -13.24 -14.03
C TYR A 453 -16.22 -14.19 -15.21
N LYS A 454 -17.50 -14.43 -15.55
CA LYS A 454 -17.90 -15.33 -16.64
C LYS A 454 -18.69 -14.58 -17.71
N MET A 455 -18.94 -15.24 -18.84
CA MET A 455 -19.90 -14.73 -19.83
C MET A 455 -21.34 -15.13 -19.46
N GLY A 456 -22.32 -14.34 -19.90
CA GLY A 456 -23.74 -14.70 -19.82
C GLY A 456 -24.37 -14.60 -18.42
N GLN A 457 -23.58 -14.45 -17.36
CA GLN A 457 -24.03 -14.24 -15.99
C GLN A 457 -23.13 -13.25 -15.26
N THR A 458 -23.71 -12.40 -14.41
CA THR A 458 -22.94 -11.47 -13.57
C THR A 458 -22.43 -12.17 -12.30
N SER A 459 -21.14 -12.05 -12.03
CA SER A 459 -20.47 -12.59 -10.85
C SER A 459 -20.41 -11.54 -9.73
N ILE A 460 -20.44 -12.00 -8.48
CA ILE A 460 -20.08 -11.25 -7.26
C ILE A 460 -18.70 -11.73 -6.82
N GLN A 461 -17.68 -10.89 -6.86
CA GLN A 461 -16.32 -11.23 -6.43
C GLN A 461 -16.04 -10.62 -5.06
N PHE A 462 -15.71 -11.48 -4.08
CA PHE A 462 -15.20 -11.10 -2.77
C PHE A 462 -13.75 -11.59 -2.58
N PRO A 463 -12.84 -10.75 -2.07
CA PRO A 463 -12.93 -9.30 -2.07
C PRO A 463 -12.99 -8.73 -3.50
N GLY A 464 -13.58 -7.55 -3.67
CA GLY A 464 -13.56 -6.84 -4.96
C GLY A 464 -12.19 -6.21 -5.28
N THR A 465 -12.12 -5.40 -6.33
CA THR A 465 -10.86 -4.75 -6.81
C THR A 465 -10.24 -3.72 -5.86
N LEU A 466 -11.01 -3.21 -4.89
CA LEU A 466 -10.42 -2.42 -3.79
C LEU A 466 -9.68 -3.30 -2.78
N GLY A 467 -9.90 -4.61 -2.83
CA GLY A 467 -9.35 -5.57 -1.92
C GLY A 467 -9.97 -5.49 -0.54
N ALA A 468 -9.60 -6.48 0.26
CA ALA A 468 -9.78 -6.47 1.70
C ALA A 468 -8.82 -5.52 2.41
N SER A 469 -7.57 -5.52 1.93
CA SER A 469 -6.53 -4.56 2.25
C SER A 469 -5.89 -4.10 0.95
N ASN A 470 -5.43 -2.86 0.89
CA ASN A 470 -4.84 -2.28 -0.31
C ASN A 470 -3.47 -1.67 0.03
N TRP A 471 -3.09 -0.57 -0.63
CA TRP A 471 -1.84 0.15 -0.39
C TRP A 471 -1.61 0.54 1.07
N HIS A 472 -2.68 0.69 1.85
CA HIS A 472 -2.60 1.11 3.23
C HIS A 472 -2.00 0.06 4.16
N GLY A 473 -1.98 -1.24 3.86
CA GLY A 473 -1.23 -2.22 4.65
C GLY A 473 -1.51 -2.25 6.16
N MET A 474 -0.48 -2.54 6.96
CA MET A 474 -0.57 -2.83 8.39
C MET A 474 0.34 -1.91 9.22
N SER A 475 0.09 -1.83 10.52
CA SER A 475 1.06 -1.33 11.52
C SER A 475 1.41 -2.44 12.51
N TYR A 476 2.58 -2.34 13.16
CA TYR A 476 3.10 -3.36 14.06
C TYR A 476 3.53 -2.74 15.39
N SER A 477 3.25 -3.42 16.51
CA SER A 477 3.80 -3.08 17.81
C SER A 477 4.75 -4.19 18.28
N PRO A 478 6.08 -3.98 18.19
CA PRO A 478 7.06 -4.95 18.68
C PRO A 478 6.91 -5.25 20.18
N SER A 479 6.55 -4.24 20.96
CA SER A 479 6.33 -4.37 22.40
C SER A 479 5.11 -5.24 22.76
N ALA A 480 4.10 -5.27 21.89
CA ALA A 480 2.91 -6.10 22.10
C ALA A 480 2.96 -7.43 21.33
N GLY A 481 3.83 -7.56 20.32
CA GLY A 481 3.83 -8.68 19.40
C GLY A 481 2.58 -8.71 18.51
N LEU A 482 1.98 -7.54 18.22
CA LEU A 482 0.70 -7.44 17.52
C LEU A 482 0.82 -6.68 16.19
N LEU A 483 0.24 -7.24 15.13
CA LEU A 483 -0.06 -6.56 13.87
C LEU A 483 -1.47 -6.00 13.91
N PHE A 484 -1.68 -4.83 13.31
CA PHE A 484 -2.94 -4.11 13.25
C PHE A 484 -3.29 -3.75 11.81
N MET A 485 -4.55 -4.00 11.42
CA MET A 485 -5.01 -3.78 10.05
C MET A 485 -6.49 -3.45 10.01
N ASN A 486 -6.85 -2.45 9.23
CA ASN A 486 -8.23 -2.25 8.80
C ASN A 486 -8.55 -3.12 7.59
N VAL A 487 -9.74 -3.71 7.60
CA VAL A 487 -10.24 -4.63 6.58
C VAL A 487 -11.53 -4.08 5.99
N LEU A 488 -11.66 -4.20 4.67
CA LEU A 488 -12.87 -3.87 3.93
C LEU A 488 -13.57 -5.14 3.42
N HIS A 489 -14.84 -5.29 3.73
CA HIS A 489 -15.68 -6.38 3.23
C HIS A 489 -16.60 -5.81 2.15
N LEU A 490 -16.08 -5.61 0.93
CA LEU A 490 -16.87 -5.15 -0.22
C LEU A 490 -16.59 -5.99 -1.46
N ALA A 491 -17.66 -6.40 -2.13
CA ALA A 491 -17.59 -7.08 -3.41
C ALA A 491 -17.65 -6.13 -4.60
N ASP A 492 -17.07 -6.62 -5.68
CA ASP A 492 -17.38 -6.18 -7.01
C ASP A 492 -18.45 -7.06 -7.65
N ILE A 493 -19.23 -6.46 -8.54
CA ILE A 493 -20.05 -7.17 -9.50
C ILE A 493 -19.57 -6.86 -10.90
N GLY A 494 -19.64 -7.86 -11.77
CA GLY A 494 -19.23 -7.72 -13.16
C GLY A 494 -19.42 -9.00 -13.96
N ARG A 495 -19.20 -8.92 -15.26
CA ARG A 495 -19.17 -10.08 -16.17
C ARG A 495 -18.21 -9.83 -17.30
N MET A 496 -17.82 -10.88 -17.99
CA MET A 496 -17.00 -10.77 -19.19
C MET A 496 -17.88 -10.62 -20.42
N LEU A 497 -17.48 -9.73 -21.32
CA LEU A 497 -18.05 -9.54 -22.64
C LEU A 497 -16.95 -9.72 -23.69
N PRO A 498 -17.29 -10.23 -24.89
CA PRO A 498 -16.39 -10.11 -26.03
C PRO A 498 -16.01 -8.65 -26.25
N ALA A 499 -14.73 -8.38 -26.44
CA ALA A 499 -14.29 -7.04 -26.73
C ALA A 499 -14.75 -6.60 -28.14
N PRO A 500 -14.88 -5.29 -28.41
CA PRO A 500 -15.14 -4.79 -29.75
C PRO A 500 -14.08 -5.26 -30.76
N ALA A 501 -14.44 -5.43 -32.04
CA ALA A 501 -13.55 -6.01 -33.07
C ALA A 501 -12.18 -5.30 -33.23
N ASN A 502 -12.08 -4.00 -32.91
CA ASN A 502 -10.85 -3.22 -33.00
C ASN A 502 -10.11 -3.10 -31.64
N SER A 503 -10.54 -3.85 -30.63
CA SER A 503 -9.91 -3.87 -29.31
C SER A 503 -8.63 -4.71 -29.34
N PRO A 504 -7.55 -4.28 -28.65
CA PRO A 504 -6.37 -5.12 -28.43
C PRO A 504 -6.65 -6.26 -27.42
N LEU A 505 -7.77 -6.22 -26.69
CA LEU A 505 -8.21 -7.27 -25.78
C LEU A 505 -9.20 -8.22 -26.46
N THR A 506 -9.20 -9.49 -26.09
CA THR A 506 -10.20 -10.49 -26.52
C THR A 506 -11.52 -10.35 -25.76
N TYR A 507 -11.42 -10.16 -24.44
CA TYR A 507 -12.57 -9.94 -23.55
C TYR A 507 -12.37 -8.66 -22.74
N THR A 508 -13.48 -8.01 -22.41
CA THR A 508 -13.50 -6.89 -21.47
C THR A 508 -14.47 -7.20 -20.33
N ARG A 509 -14.10 -6.77 -19.13
CA ARG A 509 -15.02 -6.81 -17.99
C ARG A 509 -16.03 -5.67 -18.11
N ASN A 510 -17.31 -6.00 -18.15
CA ASN A 510 -18.38 -5.02 -18.08
C ASN A 510 -18.64 -4.60 -16.63
N GLY A 511 -18.28 -3.35 -16.33
CA GLY A 511 -18.56 -2.71 -15.06
C GLY A 511 -17.57 -3.05 -13.94
N PHE A 512 -17.03 -1.99 -13.31
CA PHE A 512 -16.61 -2.02 -11.91
C PHE A 512 -17.81 -1.66 -11.04
N GLY A 513 -18.86 -2.49 -11.08
CA GLY A 513 -19.98 -2.32 -10.18
C GLY A 513 -19.52 -2.71 -8.77
N ARG A 514 -19.88 -1.94 -7.75
CA ARG A 514 -19.76 -2.41 -6.35
C ARG A 514 -21.08 -3.05 -5.95
N PHE A 515 -21.02 -4.09 -5.13
CA PHE A 515 -22.21 -4.73 -4.58
C PHE A 515 -22.80 -3.89 -3.44
N TRP A 516 -23.44 -2.77 -3.80
CA TRP A 516 -23.97 -1.78 -2.85
C TRP A 516 -25.19 -1.02 -3.40
N TRP A 517 -25.88 -0.31 -2.51
CA TRP A 517 -26.84 0.71 -2.89
C TRP A 517 -26.11 2.00 -3.28
N GLY A 518 -25.97 2.26 -4.59
CA GLY A 518 -25.11 3.33 -5.11
C GLY A 518 -25.46 4.77 -4.71
N GLU A 519 -26.66 5.01 -4.17
CA GLU A 519 -27.04 6.34 -3.66
C GLU A 519 -26.38 6.64 -2.31
N LYS A 520 -26.43 5.67 -1.39
CA LYS A 520 -25.95 5.78 -0.01
C LYS A 520 -24.60 5.10 0.23
N PHE A 521 -24.08 4.37 -0.76
CA PHE A 521 -22.84 3.58 -0.67
C PHE A 521 -22.90 2.46 0.39
N TRP A 522 -24.10 1.99 0.74
CA TRP A 522 -24.31 0.92 1.71
C TRP A 522 -24.19 -0.44 1.02
N PRO A 523 -23.23 -1.29 1.40
CA PRO A 523 -23.09 -2.61 0.82
C PRO A 523 -24.35 -3.46 0.93
N CYS A 524 -24.55 -4.36 -0.03
CA CYS A 524 -25.74 -5.19 -0.13
C CYS A 524 -25.67 -6.50 0.66
N GLN A 525 -24.50 -6.85 1.17
CA GLN A 525 -24.30 -7.91 2.16
C GLN A 525 -24.51 -7.39 3.58
N VAL A 526 -24.93 -8.26 4.50
CA VAL A 526 -24.95 -7.96 5.94
C VAL A 526 -23.55 -7.62 6.45
N GLY A 527 -23.47 -6.70 7.41
CA GLY A 527 -22.23 -6.21 8.00
C GLY A 527 -21.66 -7.16 9.07
N PRO A 528 -20.51 -6.81 9.66
CA PRO A 528 -19.78 -5.55 9.45
C PRO A 528 -19.13 -5.41 8.06
N TRP A 529 -19.06 -4.19 7.55
CA TRP A 529 -18.49 -3.85 6.23
C TRP A 529 -17.05 -3.37 6.31
N GLY A 530 -16.67 -2.83 7.45
CA GLY A 530 -15.32 -2.40 7.76
C GLY A 530 -14.97 -2.81 9.17
N GLU A 531 -13.79 -3.36 9.37
CA GLU A 531 -13.33 -3.86 10.66
C GLU A 531 -11.87 -3.46 10.91
N MET A 532 -11.49 -3.45 12.18
CA MET A 532 -10.11 -3.39 12.63
C MET A 532 -9.76 -4.73 13.25
N VAL A 533 -8.61 -5.30 12.87
CA VAL A 533 -8.16 -6.63 13.30
C VAL A 533 -6.77 -6.51 13.94
N ALA A 534 -6.57 -7.24 15.04
CA ALA A 534 -5.24 -7.47 15.61
C ALA A 534 -4.85 -8.95 15.56
N ILE A 535 -3.59 -9.20 15.19
CA ILE A 535 -3.04 -10.54 15.03
C ILE A 535 -1.77 -10.65 15.89
N ASP A 536 -1.67 -11.71 16.70
CA ASP A 536 -0.43 -12.05 17.39
C ASP A 536 0.55 -12.68 16.40
N VAL A 537 1.71 -12.04 16.22
CA VAL A 537 2.69 -12.48 15.22
C VAL A 537 3.39 -13.78 15.56
N ASN A 538 3.38 -14.20 16.83
CA ASN A 538 4.05 -15.39 17.32
C ASN A 538 3.18 -16.63 17.16
N SER A 539 1.88 -16.49 17.36
CA SER A 539 0.92 -17.59 17.18
C SER A 539 0.27 -17.62 15.80
N GLY A 540 0.24 -16.48 15.10
CA GLY A 540 -0.52 -16.26 13.88
C GLY A 540 -2.03 -16.15 14.10
N ASP A 541 -2.49 -16.05 15.36
CA ASP A 541 -3.90 -16.03 15.72
C ASP A 541 -4.44 -14.61 15.84
N GLU A 542 -5.72 -14.43 15.48
CA GLU A 542 -6.45 -13.20 15.73
C GLU A 542 -6.66 -13.00 17.24
N VAL A 543 -6.32 -11.82 17.76
CA VAL A 543 -6.49 -11.46 19.17
C VAL A 543 -7.82 -10.75 19.38
N TRP A 544 -8.17 -9.84 18.48
CA TRP A 544 -9.46 -9.16 18.48
C TRP A 544 -9.82 -8.67 17.08
N ARG A 545 -11.13 -8.50 16.88
CA ARG A 545 -11.75 -7.90 15.69
C ARG A 545 -12.92 -7.04 16.13
N VAL A 546 -12.97 -5.81 15.65
CA VAL A 546 -14.02 -4.84 16.01
C VAL A 546 -14.50 -4.08 14.76
N PRO A 547 -15.78 -3.69 14.68
CA PRO A 547 -16.25 -2.82 13.61
C PRO A 547 -15.46 -1.51 13.55
N LEU A 548 -15.07 -1.10 12.34
CA LEU A 548 -14.37 0.14 12.08
C LEU A 548 -15.32 1.11 11.35
N GLY A 549 -15.75 2.13 12.09
CA GLY A 549 -16.69 3.14 11.60
C GLY A 549 -18.15 2.80 11.84
N VAL A 550 -19.01 3.80 11.64
CA VAL A 550 -20.46 3.69 11.81
C VAL A 550 -21.19 4.32 10.64
N VAL A 551 -22.42 3.88 10.41
CA VAL A 551 -23.35 4.51 9.47
C VAL A 551 -24.46 5.16 10.28
N GLU A 552 -24.38 6.48 10.46
CA GLU A 552 -25.23 7.21 11.40
C GLU A 552 -26.73 7.04 11.11
N GLU A 553 -27.12 7.00 9.83
CA GLU A 553 -28.54 6.80 9.50
C GLU A 553 -29.05 5.39 9.83
N LEU A 554 -28.16 4.38 9.84
CA LEU A 554 -28.50 3.02 10.27
C LEU A 554 -28.53 2.91 11.79
N GLU A 555 -27.63 3.57 12.50
CA GLU A 555 -27.67 3.64 13.97
C GLU A 555 -28.94 4.32 14.47
N ALA A 556 -29.41 5.37 13.78
CA ALA A 556 -30.63 6.09 14.10
C ALA A 556 -31.90 5.19 14.05
N VAL A 557 -31.87 4.11 13.27
CA VAL A 557 -32.95 3.12 13.19
C VAL A 557 -32.64 1.83 13.96
N GLY A 558 -31.59 1.84 14.79
CA GLY A 558 -31.25 0.75 15.71
C GLY A 558 -30.30 -0.31 15.15
N VAL A 559 -29.81 -0.16 13.92
CA VAL A 559 -28.80 -1.05 13.32
C VAL A 559 -27.42 -0.56 13.74
N LYS A 560 -26.75 -1.34 14.59
CA LYS A 560 -25.43 -0.99 15.16
C LYS A 560 -24.34 -1.89 14.61
N ASN A 561 -23.08 -1.52 14.86
CA ASN A 561 -21.89 -2.34 14.56
C ASN A 561 -21.74 -2.66 13.05
N THR A 562 -22.22 -1.77 12.18
CA THR A 562 -22.17 -1.99 10.73
C THR A 562 -20.75 -1.94 10.18
N GLY A 563 -19.81 -1.31 10.89
CA GLY A 563 -18.59 -0.80 10.25
C GLY A 563 -18.95 0.20 9.15
N THR A 564 -17.95 0.62 8.39
CA THR A 564 -18.20 1.37 7.15
C THR A 564 -17.05 1.23 6.16
N MET A 565 -17.23 1.81 4.98
CA MET A 565 -16.20 1.91 3.96
C MET A 565 -14.94 2.57 4.52
N ASN A 566 -13.80 1.92 4.30
CA ASN A 566 -12.52 2.38 4.82
C ASN A 566 -11.38 2.20 3.80
N MET A 567 -10.43 3.13 3.85
CA MET A 567 -9.19 3.17 3.08
C MET A 567 -8.20 4.10 3.79
N GLY A 568 -6.91 3.81 3.72
CA GLY A 568 -5.91 4.46 4.59
C GLY A 568 -5.57 3.58 5.78
N GLY A 569 -4.40 3.82 6.39
CA GLY A 569 -3.80 2.88 7.35
C GLY A 569 -3.81 3.37 8.79
N SER A 570 -3.30 2.52 9.67
CA SER A 570 -3.05 2.84 11.08
C SER A 570 -1.56 3.09 11.38
N ILE A 571 -1.31 3.67 12.56
CA ILE A 571 -0.01 3.64 13.24
C ILE A 571 -0.18 3.05 14.64
N ALA A 572 0.89 2.47 15.18
CA ALA A 572 0.94 1.96 16.55
C ALA A 572 1.95 2.73 17.41
N THR A 573 1.73 2.81 18.72
CA THR A 573 2.66 3.43 19.67
C THR A 573 3.17 2.44 20.72
N SER A 574 4.32 2.74 21.31
CA SER A 574 4.89 1.99 22.44
C SER A 574 4.03 2.02 23.69
N THR A 575 3.15 3.01 23.80
CA THR A 575 2.24 3.18 24.94
C THR A 575 1.01 2.28 24.85
N GLY A 576 0.82 1.58 23.72
CA GLY A 576 -0.32 0.69 23.51
C GLY A 576 -1.52 1.37 22.87
N LEU A 577 -1.30 2.37 22.02
CA LEU A 577 -2.35 3.00 21.21
C LEU A 577 -2.22 2.63 19.73
N VAL A 578 -3.35 2.58 19.04
CA VAL A 578 -3.42 2.47 17.57
C VAL A 578 -4.29 3.62 17.04
N PHE A 579 -3.72 4.49 16.21
CA PHE A 579 -4.44 5.63 15.62
C PHE A 579 -4.83 5.35 14.17
N ILE A 580 -6.06 5.72 13.79
CA ILE A 580 -6.58 5.53 12.42
C ILE A 580 -7.76 6.47 12.11
N GLY A 581 -7.83 7.00 10.89
CA GLY A 581 -8.92 7.87 10.42
C GLY A 581 -9.68 7.36 9.19
N ALA A 582 -9.27 6.23 8.63
CA ALA A 582 -9.58 5.63 7.32
C ALA A 582 -11.04 5.59 6.84
N THR A 583 -12.03 5.92 7.68
CA THR A 583 -13.45 5.68 7.45
C THR A 583 -14.16 6.87 6.83
N ASN A 584 -15.16 6.57 5.99
CA ASN A 584 -16.01 7.59 5.37
C ASN A 584 -17.00 8.27 6.33
N ASP A 585 -17.08 7.82 7.59
CA ASP A 585 -17.79 8.53 8.65
C ASP A 585 -16.98 9.71 9.23
N ARG A 586 -15.76 9.90 8.71
CA ARG A 586 -14.89 11.06 8.95
C ARG A 586 -14.48 11.19 10.42
N ARG A 587 -14.33 10.08 11.13
CA ARG A 587 -13.84 10.06 12.52
C ARG A 587 -12.37 9.65 12.59
N PHE A 588 -11.58 10.40 13.34
CA PHE A 588 -10.22 10.01 13.73
C PHE A 588 -10.25 9.38 15.11
N ARG A 589 -9.61 8.21 15.27
CA ARG A 589 -9.75 7.36 16.46
C ARG A 589 -8.41 6.94 17.03
N ALA A 590 -8.41 6.71 18.33
CA ALA A 590 -7.37 5.97 19.06
C ALA A 590 -7.99 4.73 19.70
N PHE A 591 -7.42 3.56 19.40
CA PHE A 591 -7.78 2.28 19.98
C PHE A 591 -6.74 1.86 21.03
N ASP A 592 -7.21 1.18 22.08
CA ASP A 592 -6.35 0.36 22.93
C ASP A 592 -5.81 -0.82 22.11
N ALA A 593 -4.49 -0.94 22.01
CA ALA A 593 -3.83 -1.93 21.18
C ALA A 593 -4.14 -3.39 21.58
N LYS A 594 -4.41 -3.65 22.86
CA LYS A 594 -4.62 -5.01 23.35
C LYS A 594 -6.07 -5.47 23.25
N THR A 595 -7.01 -4.55 23.31
CA THR A 595 -8.44 -4.87 23.44
C THR A 595 -9.28 -4.42 22.26
N GLY A 596 -8.78 -3.54 21.39
CA GLY A 596 -9.56 -2.96 20.30
C GLY A 596 -10.64 -1.98 20.78
N LYS A 597 -10.60 -1.55 22.04
CA LYS A 597 -11.52 -0.55 22.58
C LYS A 597 -11.16 0.84 22.07
N VAL A 598 -12.12 1.59 21.55
CA VAL A 598 -11.94 3.02 21.26
C VAL A 598 -11.77 3.79 22.57
N LEU A 599 -10.66 4.51 22.72
CA LEU A 599 -10.32 5.32 23.88
C LEU A 599 -10.52 6.81 23.64
N TRP A 600 -10.42 7.23 22.38
CA TRP A 600 -10.63 8.60 21.95
C TRP A 600 -11.12 8.62 20.51
N GLU A 601 -12.01 9.54 20.20
CA GLU A 601 -12.42 9.83 18.84
C GLU A 601 -12.78 11.31 18.67
N THR A 602 -12.64 11.81 17.44
CA THR A 602 -13.08 13.14 17.06
C THR A 602 -13.60 13.16 15.62
N GLN A 603 -14.55 14.06 15.35
CA GLN A 603 -15.10 14.27 14.02
C GLN A 603 -14.18 15.20 13.20
N LEU A 604 -13.85 14.79 11.99
CA LEU A 604 -13.13 15.57 11.00
C LEU A 604 -14.10 16.16 9.96
N GLU A 605 -13.62 17.17 9.25
CA GLU A 605 -14.36 17.85 8.19
C GLU A 605 -14.69 16.91 7.01
N ALA A 606 -13.78 15.97 6.71
CA ALA A 606 -13.87 15.00 5.61
C ALA A 606 -13.22 13.66 6.00
N GLY A 607 -13.43 12.62 5.19
CA GLY A 607 -12.81 11.31 5.40
C GLY A 607 -11.28 11.41 5.34
N ALA A 608 -10.58 10.73 6.25
CA ALA A 608 -9.13 10.73 6.27
C ALA A 608 -8.58 9.44 5.67
N TYR A 609 -8.47 9.42 4.33
CA TYR A 609 -7.98 8.27 3.57
C TYR A 609 -6.45 8.15 3.50
N ALA A 610 -5.73 8.90 4.34
CA ALA A 610 -4.29 8.81 4.54
C ALA A 610 -3.96 7.93 5.76
N THR A 611 -2.68 7.55 5.90
CA THR A 611 -2.17 7.00 7.17
C THR A 611 -1.74 8.17 8.08
N PRO A 612 -2.11 8.20 9.38
CA PRO A 612 -1.63 9.23 10.31
C PRO A 612 -0.13 9.10 10.57
N ILE A 613 0.47 10.10 11.20
CA ILE A 613 1.83 10.04 11.76
C ILE A 613 1.83 10.53 13.20
N THR A 614 2.87 10.21 13.95
CA THR A 614 3.15 10.85 15.24
C THR A 614 4.61 11.27 15.31
N TYR A 615 4.87 12.44 15.89
CA TYR A 615 6.20 13.04 15.94
C TYR A 615 6.35 13.93 17.17
N ARG A 616 7.59 14.31 17.50
CA ARG A 616 7.91 15.30 18.52
C ARG A 616 8.11 16.67 17.87
N GLY A 617 7.36 17.67 18.32
CA GLY A 617 7.52 19.06 17.91
C GLY A 617 8.80 19.68 18.50
N ARG A 618 9.25 20.81 17.93
CA ARG A 618 10.40 21.57 18.48
C ARG A 618 10.11 22.21 19.83
N ASP A 619 8.83 22.35 20.17
CA ASP A 619 8.34 22.74 21.49
C ASP A 619 8.41 21.59 22.52
N GLY A 620 8.84 20.40 22.09
CA GLY A 620 9.04 19.24 22.95
C GLY A 620 7.81 18.34 23.09
N HIS A 621 6.64 18.73 22.57
CA HIS A 621 5.41 17.97 22.69
C HIS A 621 5.27 16.88 21.63
N GLN A 622 4.62 15.78 21.97
CA GLN A 622 4.19 14.77 21.02
C GLN A 622 2.91 15.20 20.31
N TYR A 623 2.92 15.08 18.98
CA TYR A 623 1.79 15.34 18.10
C TYR A 623 1.36 14.06 17.40
N VAL A 624 0.08 13.98 17.03
CA VAL A 624 -0.45 13.03 16.06
C VAL A 624 -1.13 13.81 14.95
N ALA A 625 -0.77 13.58 13.69
CA ALA A 625 -1.30 14.32 12.55
C ALA A 625 -1.90 13.41 11.48
N ILE A 626 -2.92 13.91 10.77
CA ILE A 626 -3.60 13.18 9.70
C ILE A 626 -4.15 14.15 8.64
N PHE A 627 -4.12 13.72 7.38
CA PHE A 627 -4.71 14.46 6.26
C PHE A 627 -6.13 14.01 5.96
N ALA A 628 -7.07 14.96 5.93
CA ALA A 628 -8.50 14.74 5.79
C ALA A 628 -9.04 15.47 4.55
N SER A 629 -8.94 14.81 3.39
CA SER A 629 -9.43 15.36 2.11
C SER A 629 -10.76 14.77 1.63
N GLY A 630 -11.18 13.62 2.18
CA GLY A 630 -12.35 12.88 1.74
C GLY A 630 -12.42 12.60 0.24
N GLY A 631 -13.63 12.42 -0.27
CA GLY A 631 -13.92 12.16 -1.67
C GLY A 631 -13.49 10.78 -2.14
N GLY A 632 -13.29 10.63 -3.45
CA GLY A 632 -12.85 9.38 -4.05
C GLY A 632 -13.96 8.32 -4.11
N TYR A 633 -13.64 7.08 -3.75
CA TYR A 633 -14.52 5.92 -3.94
C TYR A 633 -15.64 5.81 -2.90
N TYR A 634 -15.53 6.46 -1.74
CA TYR A 634 -16.26 6.06 -0.53
C TYR A 634 -17.28 7.06 -0.01
N ASP A 635 -17.16 8.31 -0.41
CA ASP A 635 -18.09 9.37 -0.07
C ASP A 635 -18.07 10.49 -1.11
N ARG A 636 -18.97 11.47 -0.91
CA ARG A 636 -19.04 12.69 -1.71
C ARG A 636 -18.51 13.92 -0.96
N VAL A 637 -18.07 13.75 0.29
CA VAL A 637 -17.67 14.83 1.18
C VAL A 637 -16.18 15.09 0.98
N THR A 638 -15.85 16.25 0.43
CA THR A 638 -14.46 16.63 0.17
C THR A 638 -13.99 17.69 1.15
N GLY A 639 -12.72 17.64 1.53
CA GLY A 639 -12.01 18.60 2.36
C GLY A 639 -10.56 18.78 1.87
N ASP A 640 -9.76 19.49 2.65
CA ASP A 640 -8.37 19.82 2.29
C ASP A 640 -7.45 20.01 3.51
N SER A 641 -7.86 19.50 4.67
CA SER A 641 -7.28 19.83 5.98
C SER A 641 -6.20 18.83 6.40
N LEU A 642 -4.99 19.31 6.65
CA LEU A 642 -3.97 18.62 7.44
C LEU A 642 -4.08 19.08 8.88
N ILE A 643 -4.32 18.13 9.80
CA ILE A 643 -4.69 18.45 11.18
C ILE A 643 -3.70 17.75 12.11
N ALA A 644 -3.20 18.47 13.12
CA ALA A 644 -2.40 17.88 14.18
C ALA A 644 -3.08 18.05 15.55
N PHE A 645 -2.92 17.02 16.38
CA PHE A 645 -3.46 16.92 17.73
C PHE A 645 -2.32 16.74 18.73
N ARG A 646 -2.45 17.31 19.93
CA ARG A 646 -1.53 17.08 21.06
C ARG A 646 -2.28 17.10 22.39
N LEU A 647 -1.62 16.74 23.48
CA LEU A 647 -2.15 16.98 24.82
C LEU A 647 -2.10 18.50 25.14
N PRO A 648 -3.08 19.04 25.89
CA PRO A 648 -3.19 20.48 26.19
C PRO A 648 -1.92 21.12 26.77
#